data_AF-A0AAF0R6Z1-F1
#
_entry.id   AF-A0AAF0R6Z1-F1
#
_cell.length_a   1.000
_cell.length_b   1.000
_cell.length_c   1.000
_cell.angle_alpha   90.00
_cell.angle_beta   90.00
_cell.angle_gamma   90.00
#
_symmetry.space_group_name_H-M   'P 1'
#
loop_
_entity.id
_entity.type
_entity.pdbx_description
1 polymer ?
#
loop_
_entity_poly.entity_id
_entity_poly.type
_entity_poly.pdbx_seq_one_letter_code
_entity_poly.pdbx_strand_id
1 'polypeptide(L)'
;MQTRVFIVHLQSSLASRLFFKAKEVGMMSNGYAWIITDVLTSLLDLVDSSVIELSMQGVLGVKSYVPRSNELDMFTKRWRKRFRQVYPDMDPVELNVFGLWAYDSITALAKAVVEMGSTAIPKLKKPDTRENLTDLDALGTSELGSLLLDSMQNTVLKTALSGEFRLINGELHPSPYQIVNIVGTGQKSIGFWTEKDEISYKLEIDGKTAKSNNKQLGAIIWPDVFKEVIQSLPYAVPYEFVPVPITRSPNSPGYDDLAYKLFFEKHDAVIGDVTISANRSKYVDFTLPFTESGFSAVVPVKDDDRKSAWIFVKPLKRELWMTTGAFFVFIGFVVWVLEHRVNKEFRGPKCKQVGMILWFSFSTLVFAHRERVTSNLTRFVLIVWVFVVLVLTSSYTASLTSMLTAQKLQPTVTDLNDLIKNGEYVGYQKGSCVKDVLKGMQFDSSKFRSYSTLEEYNDALSRGSKNGGVGAIVDELPYLRLFLNKYCRKYTMVGPTYKTAGFGFAFPKGSPLVPDVSRAVLKVMEGDMNNIIQKWFGNETDCPQKDIMDITSDSLTLDSFKGLFLIAGVSAGSALLLFFLNFLYQNREILVTDDSIWKKFSAIAKIFGEEKDNSNVKSENPFEGNVRQTATLFAASETFPEVLPNPPFQSLDIRISDCLGASPAPVVLFSTTEPGTPVHEN
;
A
#
# COMPACT_ATOMS: atom_id res chain seq x y z
N MET A 1 12.13 26.89 34.70
CA MET A 1 12.08 25.99 35.88
C MET A 1 13.08 24.88 35.68
N GLN A 2 13.83 24.50 36.71
CA GLN A 2 14.80 23.41 36.65
C GLN A 2 14.05 22.06 36.73
N THR A 3 14.16 21.23 35.70
CA THR A 3 13.51 19.91 35.67
C THR A 3 14.07 19.01 36.76
N ARG A 4 13.20 18.42 37.57
CA ARG A 4 13.57 17.45 38.61
C ARG A 4 13.38 16.04 38.07
N VAL A 5 14.48 15.29 37.99
CA VAL A 5 14.46 13.91 37.50
C VAL A 5 14.46 12.96 38.69
N PHE A 6 13.51 12.04 38.71
CA PHE A 6 13.36 11.01 39.72
C PHE A 6 13.61 9.64 39.09
N ILE A 7 14.53 8.88 39.68
CA ILE A 7 14.78 7.49 39.30
C ILE A 7 14.12 6.61 40.37
N VAL A 8 13.20 5.75 39.95
CA VAL A 8 12.35 4.94 40.83
C VAL A 8 12.74 3.48 40.68
N HIS A 9 13.35 2.96 41.74
CA HIS A 9 13.68 1.54 41.90
C HIS A 9 12.88 0.97 43.08
N LEU A 10 11.68 0.47 42.78
CA LEU A 10 10.73 -0.05 43.78
C LEU A 10 10.01 -1.28 43.25
N GLN A 11 9.49 -2.11 44.16
CA GLN A 11 8.54 -3.18 43.82
C GLN A 11 7.24 -2.59 43.26
N SER A 12 6.52 -3.35 42.42
CA SER A 12 5.27 -2.93 41.77
C SER A 12 4.24 -2.37 42.75
N SER A 13 4.06 -2.99 43.92
CA SER A 13 3.13 -2.56 44.97
C SER A 13 3.48 -1.21 45.60
N LEU A 14 4.76 -0.95 45.84
CA LEU A 14 5.25 0.31 46.39
C LEU A 14 5.30 1.42 45.34
N ALA A 15 5.70 1.07 44.12
CA ALA A 15 5.67 1.97 42.97
C ALA A 15 4.24 2.48 42.72
N SER A 16 3.24 1.60 42.80
CA SER A 16 1.83 1.97 42.67
C SER A 16 1.45 3.08 43.66
N ARG A 17 1.82 2.90 44.94
CA ARG A 17 1.55 3.89 46.00
C ARG A 17 2.33 5.19 45.80
N LEU A 18 3.59 5.09 45.40
CA LEU A 18 4.44 6.24 45.12
C LEU A 18 3.86 7.09 44.00
N PHE A 19 3.57 6.50 42.85
CA PHE A 19 3.06 7.23 41.70
C PHE A 19 1.67 7.81 41.96
N PHE A 20 0.82 7.07 42.69
CA PHE A 20 -0.46 7.60 43.16
C PHE A 20 -0.28 8.86 44.02
N LYS A 21 0.61 8.80 45.02
CA LYS A 21 0.90 9.95 45.89
C LYS A 21 1.59 11.10 45.15
N ALA A 22 2.55 10.78 44.27
CA ALA A 22 3.25 11.76 43.43
C ALA A 22 2.26 12.51 42.54
N LYS A 23 1.25 11.82 42.03
CA LYS A 23 0.15 12.47 41.30
C LYS A 23 -0.70 13.37 42.19
N GLU A 24 -1.12 12.88 43.37
CA GLU A 24 -1.92 13.68 44.32
C GLU A 24 -1.23 15.00 44.71
N VAL A 25 0.10 15.00 44.83
CA VAL A 25 0.88 16.21 45.17
C VAL A 25 1.38 16.99 43.95
N GLY A 26 0.92 16.67 42.75
CA GLY A 26 1.24 17.39 41.51
C GLY A 26 2.67 17.19 40.99
N MET A 27 3.40 16.17 41.44
CA MET A 27 4.76 15.86 40.98
C MET A 27 4.80 15.02 39.69
N MET A 28 3.64 14.76 39.07
CA MET A 28 3.53 14.12 37.75
C MET A 28 3.36 15.13 36.60
N SER A 29 3.37 16.44 36.90
CA SER A 29 3.17 17.52 35.92
C SER A 29 4.48 18.02 35.30
N ASN A 30 4.38 19.03 34.42
CA ASN A 30 5.54 19.68 33.80
C ASN A 30 6.57 20.17 34.84
N GLY A 31 7.86 19.90 34.58
CA GLY A 31 8.97 20.18 35.50
C GLY A 31 9.47 18.93 36.25
N TYR A 32 8.81 17.79 36.08
CA TYR A 32 9.20 16.50 36.66
C TYR A 32 9.41 15.47 35.55
N ALA A 33 10.45 14.65 35.70
CA ALA A 33 10.70 13.50 34.84
C ALA A 33 10.87 12.26 35.71
N TRP A 34 10.25 11.16 35.31
CA TRP A 34 10.25 9.91 36.07
C TRP A 34 10.83 8.79 35.22
N ILE A 35 11.83 8.10 35.78
CA ILE A 35 12.48 6.95 35.13
C ILE A 35 12.31 5.75 36.06
N ILE A 36 11.69 4.68 35.59
CA ILE A 36 11.57 3.41 36.31
C ILE A 36 12.62 2.42 35.80
N THR A 37 13.17 1.62 36.73
CA THR A 37 14.19 0.62 36.40
C THR A 37 13.59 -0.61 35.70
N ASP A 38 14.45 -1.48 35.20
CA ASP A 38 14.12 -2.74 34.53
C ASP A 38 13.19 -3.65 35.32
N VAL A 39 13.43 -3.80 36.63
CA VAL A 39 12.62 -4.63 37.52
C VAL A 39 11.17 -4.18 37.51
N LEU A 40 10.93 -2.88 37.67
CA LEU A 40 9.58 -2.34 37.72
C LEU A 40 8.93 -2.35 36.33
N THR A 41 9.67 -1.95 35.30
CA THR A 41 9.19 -1.91 33.91
C THR A 41 8.77 -3.29 33.40
N SER A 42 9.51 -4.34 33.79
CA SER A 42 9.23 -5.73 33.42
C SER A 42 8.09 -6.37 34.23
N LEU A 43 7.63 -5.69 35.29
CA LEU A 43 6.55 -6.15 36.18
C LEU A 43 5.34 -5.20 36.17
N LEU A 44 5.22 -4.34 35.15
CA LEU A 44 4.08 -3.43 35.01
C LEU A 44 2.74 -4.19 34.90
N ASP A 45 2.73 -5.41 34.35
CA ASP A 45 1.51 -6.22 34.27
C ASP A 45 0.98 -6.66 35.65
N LEU A 46 1.80 -6.53 36.71
CA LEU A 46 1.40 -6.77 38.10
C LEU A 46 0.96 -5.49 38.83
N VAL A 47 1.12 -4.33 38.20
CA VAL A 47 0.58 -3.06 38.70
C VAL A 47 -0.85 -2.97 38.22
N ASP A 48 -1.75 -2.51 39.10
CA ASP A 48 -3.14 -2.27 38.73
C ASP A 48 -3.22 -1.34 37.52
N SER A 49 -3.90 -1.79 36.47
CA SER A 49 -4.04 -1.04 35.21
C SER A 49 -4.63 0.35 35.43
N SER A 50 -5.50 0.51 36.42
CA SER A 50 -6.06 1.82 36.80
C SER A 50 -4.99 2.76 37.38
N VAL A 51 -4.01 2.23 38.12
CA VAL A 51 -2.91 3.03 38.68
C VAL A 51 -1.92 3.42 37.59
N ILE A 52 -1.63 2.53 36.63
CA ILE A 52 -0.82 2.85 35.44
C ILE A 52 -1.49 3.97 34.64
N GLU A 53 -2.77 3.79 34.32
CA GLU A 53 -3.55 4.74 33.52
C GLU A 53 -3.66 6.10 34.20
N LEU A 54 -3.95 6.12 35.50
CA LEU A 54 -4.15 7.36 36.22
C LEU A 54 -2.83 8.02 36.60
N SER A 55 -1.83 7.28 37.06
CA SER A 55 -0.74 7.87 37.86
C SER A 55 0.66 7.73 37.26
N MET A 56 0.83 6.98 36.16
CA MET A 56 2.15 6.69 35.58
C MET A 56 2.30 7.22 34.15
N GLN A 57 1.43 8.12 33.71
CA GLN A 57 1.49 8.70 32.36
C GLN A 57 2.80 9.46 32.14
N GLY A 58 3.49 9.16 31.02
CA GLY A 58 4.74 9.82 30.65
C GLY A 58 5.99 9.33 31.39
N VAL A 59 5.85 8.32 32.26
CA VAL A 59 6.98 7.68 32.93
C VAL A 59 7.80 6.89 31.89
N LEU A 60 9.12 7.11 31.90
CA LEU A 60 10.06 6.36 31.06
C LEU A 60 10.51 5.11 31.79
N GLY A 61 10.52 3.98 31.07
CA GLY A 61 11.03 2.72 31.57
C GLY A 61 12.10 2.15 30.66
N VAL A 62 13.00 1.38 31.25
CA VAL A 62 13.93 0.51 30.53
C VAL A 62 13.56 -0.92 30.85
N LYS A 63 13.60 -1.84 29.87
CA LYS A 63 13.40 -3.27 30.11
C LYS A 63 14.26 -4.09 29.17
N SER A 64 14.62 -5.31 29.52
CA SER A 64 15.38 -6.18 28.60
C SER A 64 14.58 -6.47 27.34
N TYR A 65 15.21 -6.32 26.18
CA TYR A 65 14.61 -6.64 24.89
C TYR A 65 14.58 -8.15 24.69
N VAL A 66 13.39 -8.67 24.42
CA VAL A 66 13.18 -10.07 24.06
C VAL A 66 12.89 -10.15 22.56
N PRO A 67 13.75 -10.79 21.74
CA PRO A 67 13.52 -10.97 20.32
C PRO A 67 12.24 -11.79 20.06
N ARG A 68 11.41 -11.34 19.11
CA ARG A 68 10.25 -12.14 18.69
C ARG A 68 10.71 -13.37 17.91
N SER A 69 10.30 -14.54 18.37
CA SER A 69 10.53 -15.84 17.72
C SER A 69 9.24 -16.67 17.70
N ASN A 70 9.15 -17.62 16.77
CA ASN A 70 8.00 -18.53 16.69
C ASN A 70 7.97 -19.47 17.89
N GLU A 71 9.14 -19.85 18.39
CA GLU A 71 9.33 -20.69 19.57
C GLU A 71 8.77 -19.99 20.82
N LEU A 72 9.02 -18.68 20.96
CA LEU A 72 8.49 -17.88 22.06
C LEU A 72 6.97 -17.75 21.99
N ASP A 73 6.39 -17.51 20.81
CA ASP A 73 4.93 -17.44 20.64
C ASP A 73 4.26 -18.78 20.98
N MET A 74 4.82 -19.88 20.50
CA MET A 74 4.34 -21.23 20.79
C MET A 74 4.47 -21.58 22.28
N PHE A 75 5.60 -21.21 22.91
CA PHE A 75 5.82 -21.38 24.34
C PHE A 75 4.80 -20.58 25.15
N THR A 76 4.60 -19.30 24.82
CA THR A 76 3.68 -18.40 25.53
C THR A 76 2.24 -18.90 25.46
N LYS A 77 1.79 -19.36 24.29
CA LYS A 77 0.47 -19.98 24.13
C LYS A 77 0.31 -21.24 24.98
N ARG A 78 1.32 -22.11 24.98
CA ARG A 78 1.35 -23.34 25.78
C ARG A 78 1.34 -23.05 27.28
N TRP A 79 2.15 -22.09 27.72
CA TRP A 79 2.25 -21.66 29.10
C TRP A 79 0.91 -21.07 29.57
N ARG A 80 0.31 -20.15 28.80
CA ARG A 80 -0.99 -19.54 29.12
C ARG A 80 -2.12 -20.58 29.22
N LYS A 81 -2.14 -21.56 28.33
CA LYS A 81 -3.11 -22.66 28.39
C LYS A 81 -2.95 -23.48 29.66
N ARG A 82 -1.71 -23.85 30.02
CA ARG A 82 -1.44 -24.66 31.22
C ARG A 82 -1.68 -23.86 32.52
N PHE A 83 -1.32 -22.58 32.54
CA PHE A 83 -1.53 -21.72 33.70
C PHE A 83 -3.02 -21.62 34.06
N ARG A 84 -3.90 -21.39 33.07
CA ARG A 84 -5.36 -21.37 33.30
C ARG A 84 -5.93 -22.71 33.75
N GLN A 85 -5.32 -23.82 33.35
CA GLN A 85 -5.77 -25.15 33.80
C GLN A 85 -5.43 -25.40 35.27
N VAL A 86 -4.28 -24.90 35.73
CA VAL A 86 -3.81 -25.09 37.11
C VAL A 86 -4.42 -24.05 38.05
N TYR A 87 -4.62 -22.82 37.57
CA TYR A 87 -5.15 -21.68 38.33
C TYR A 87 -6.36 -21.07 37.59
N PRO A 88 -7.53 -21.74 37.62
CA PRO A 88 -8.72 -21.27 36.91
C PRO A 88 -9.31 -19.97 37.48
N ASP A 89 -9.10 -19.73 38.79
CA ASP A 89 -9.68 -18.59 39.52
C ASP A 89 -8.75 -17.35 39.56
N MET A 90 -7.55 -17.43 38.98
CA MET A 90 -6.65 -16.28 38.87
C MET A 90 -6.82 -15.55 37.55
N ASP A 91 -6.66 -14.23 37.61
CA ASP A 91 -6.64 -13.39 36.42
C ASP A 91 -5.51 -13.80 35.45
N PRO A 92 -5.68 -13.55 34.14
CA PRO A 92 -4.67 -13.90 33.15
C PRO A 92 -3.36 -13.14 33.40
N VAL A 93 -2.34 -13.85 33.89
CA VAL A 93 -0.98 -13.31 34.04
C VAL A 93 -0.25 -13.38 32.70
N GLU A 94 0.48 -12.31 32.34
CA GLU A 94 1.39 -12.32 31.19
C GLU A 94 2.78 -12.84 31.58
N LEU A 95 3.42 -13.55 30.65
CA LEU A 95 4.75 -14.10 30.88
C LEU A 95 5.79 -12.99 30.73
N ASN A 96 6.44 -12.62 31.84
CA ASN A 96 7.48 -11.60 31.87
C ASN A 96 8.88 -12.17 31.56
N VAL A 97 9.87 -11.28 31.46
CA VAL A 97 11.26 -11.65 31.14
C VAL A 97 11.88 -12.59 32.18
N PHE A 98 11.54 -12.44 33.46
CA PHE A 98 12.07 -13.31 34.52
C PHE A 98 11.60 -14.75 34.36
N GLY A 99 10.35 -14.96 33.92
CA GLY A 99 9.84 -16.29 33.57
C GLY A 99 10.59 -16.93 32.41
N LEU A 100 10.99 -16.12 31.41
CA LEU A 100 11.81 -16.58 30.29
C LEU A 100 13.23 -16.93 30.74
N TRP A 101 13.86 -16.08 31.55
CA TRP A 101 15.18 -16.37 32.11
C TRP A 101 15.20 -17.60 32.99
N ALA A 102 14.14 -17.84 33.78
CA ALA A 102 14.04 -19.07 34.57
C ALA A 102 14.00 -20.32 33.67
N TYR A 103 13.24 -20.27 32.57
CA TYR A 103 13.17 -21.37 31.61
C TYR A 103 14.51 -21.60 30.89
N ASP A 104 15.14 -20.52 30.41
CA ASP A 104 16.41 -20.60 29.72
C ASP A 104 17.54 -21.04 30.65
N SER A 105 17.54 -20.62 31.92
CA SER A 105 18.51 -21.05 32.94
C SER A 105 18.43 -22.54 33.24
N ILE A 106 17.21 -23.08 33.38
CA ILE A 106 17.00 -24.52 33.58
C ILE A 106 17.44 -25.30 32.33
N THR A 107 17.17 -24.76 31.15
CA THR A 107 17.58 -25.38 29.88
C THR A 107 19.11 -25.38 29.75
N ALA A 108 19.78 -24.30 30.13
CA ALA A 108 21.23 -24.20 30.16
C ALA A 108 21.83 -25.19 31.16
N LEU A 109 21.27 -25.29 32.37
CA LEU A 109 21.68 -26.26 33.37
C LEU A 109 21.53 -27.70 32.87
N ALA A 110 20.39 -28.04 32.25
CA ALA A 110 20.17 -29.36 31.69
C ALA A 110 21.19 -29.69 30.58
N LYS A 111 21.50 -28.72 29.72
CA LYS A 111 22.51 -28.86 28.69
C LYS A 111 23.92 -29.07 29.28
N ALA A 112 24.30 -28.27 30.28
CA ALA A 112 25.57 -28.42 30.98
C ALA A 112 25.73 -29.81 31.61
N VAL A 113 24.68 -30.32 32.28
CA VAL A 113 24.68 -31.67 32.85
C VAL A 113 24.84 -32.75 31.78
N VAL A 114 24.20 -32.60 30.62
CA VAL A 114 24.36 -33.54 29.49
C VAL A 114 25.78 -33.49 28.91
N GLU A 115 26.36 -32.29 28.78
CA GLU A 115 27.71 -32.10 28.23
C GLU A 115 28.81 -32.65 29.15
N MET A 116 28.60 -32.68 30.48
CA MET A 116 29.52 -33.32 31.42
C MET A 116 29.61 -34.85 31.29
N GLY A 117 28.66 -35.51 30.62
CA GLY A 117 28.61 -36.96 30.43
C GLY A 117 28.19 -37.74 31.68
N SER A 118 27.45 -38.83 31.49
CA SER A 118 26.78 -39.62 32.55
C SER A 118 27.68 -40.47 33.46
N THR A 119 28.99 -40.24 33.54
CA THR A 119 29.93 -41.20 34.16
C THR A 119 30.37 -40.87 35.59
N ALA A 120 29.95 -39.75 36.17
CA ALA A 120 30.43 -39.35 37.48
C ALA A 120 29.39 -39.54 38.60
N ILE A 121 29.62 -40.51 39.47
CA ILE A 121 28.89 -40.65 40.74
C ILE A 121 29.38 -39.52 41.66
N PRO A 122 28.52 -38.59 42.13
CA PRO A 122 28.96 -37.47 42.95
C PRO A 122 29.49 -37.97 44.29
N LYS A 123 30.80 -37.80 44.52
CA LYS A 123 31.43 -38.00 45.82
C LYS A 123 31.54 -36.65 46.53
N LEU A 124 31.05 -36.59 47.77
CA LEU A 124 31.22 -35.45 48.65
C LEU A 124 32.53 -35.61 49.42
N LYS A 125 33.45 -34.66 49.26
CA LYS A 125 34.63 -34.57 50.12
C LYS A 125 34.17 -34.04 51.48
N LYS A 126 34.18 -34.90 52.49
CA LYS A 126 34.00 -34.46 53.87
C LYS A 126 35.26 -33.71 54.32
N PRO A 127 35.13 -32.60 55.06
CA PRO A 127 36.30 -31.91 55.60
C PRO A 127 37.02 -32.82 56.61
N ASP A 128 38.35 -32.86 56.54
CA ASP A 128 39.17 -33.58 57.52
C ASP A 128 39.05 -32.89 58.89
N THR A 129 38.33 -33.57 59.79
CA THR A 129 38.37 -33.47 61.26
C THR A 129 38.65 -32.08 61.85
N ARG A 130 37.59 -31.29 62.05
CA ARG A 130 37.56 -30.22 63.06
C ARG A 130 36.37 -30.45 63.98
N GLU A 131 36.63 -30.59 65.28
CA GLU A 131 35.63 -30.93 66.30
C GLU A 131 34.59 -29.83 66.58
N ASN A 132 34.67 -28.70 65.88
CA ASN A 132 33.72 -27.58 65.98
C ASN A 132 33.32 -27.09 64.58
N LEU A 133 32.64 -27.95 63.82
CA LEU A 133 32.01 -27.56 62.55
C LEU A 133 30.56 -27.15 62.83
N THR A 134 30.10 -26.05 62.23
CA THR A 134 28.66 -25.80 62.18
C THR A 134 28.00 -26.86 61.31
N ASP A 135 26.71 -27.15 61.51
CA ASP A 135 26.00 -28.23 60.81
C ASP A 135 26.08 -28.09 59.26
N LEU A 136 26.30 -26.87 58.74
CA LEU A 136 26.54 -26.61 57.31
C LEU A 136 27.94 -27.00 56.83
N ASP A 137 28.98 -26.82 57.65
CA ASP A 137 30.35 -27.15 57.28
C ASP A 137 30.57 -28.67 57.19
N ALA A 138 29.71 -29.46 57.82
CA ALA A 138 29.72 -30.92 57.79
C ALA A 138 29.20 -31.54 56.47
N LEU A 139 28.52 -30.78 55.60
CA LEU A 139 27.91 -31.30 54.36
C LEU A 139 28.92 -31.73 53.28
N GLY A 140 30.17 -31.29 53.37
CA GLY A 140 31.23 -31.60 52.40
C GLY A 140 31.05 -30.91 51.04
N THR A 141 32.13 -30.80 50.27
CA THR A 141 32.12 -30.17 48.93
C THR A 141 32.07 -31.24 47.84
N SER A 142 31.24 -31.02 46.81
CA SER A 142 31.13 -31.94 45.68
C SER A 142 32.33 -31.79 44.75
N GLU A 143 33.02 -32.89 44.45
CA GLU A 143 34.08 -32.93 43.44
C GLU A 143 33.55 -32.59 42.04
N LEU A 144 32.25 -32.80 41.82
CA LEU A 144 31.58 -32.48 40.55
C LEU A 144 31.23 -31.01 40.40
N GLY A 145 31.24 -30.24 41.50
CA GLY A 145 30.78 -28.86 41.50
C GLY A 145 31.60 -27.95 40.59
N SER A 146 32.92 -28.11 40.57
CA SER A 146 33.80 -27.31 39.71
C SER A 146 33.63 -27.65 38.23
N LEU A 147 33.39 -28.92 37.90
CA LEU A 147 33.14 -29.36 36.51
C LEU A 147 31.78 -28.86 36.02
N LEU A 148 30.75 -28.91 36.87
CA LEU A 148 29.43 -28.36 36.55
C LEU A 148 29.50 -26.86 36.36
N LEU A 149 30.23 -26.15 37.22
CA LEU A 149 30.42 -24.71 37.08
C LEU A 149 31.11 -24.36 35.77
N ASP A 150 32.19 -25.08 35.42
CA ASP A 150 32.91 -24.88 34.15
C ASP A 150 32.01 -25.16 32.94
N SER A 151 31.26 -26.27 32.97
CA SER A 151 30.31 -26.60 31.90
C SER A 151 29.18 -25.56 31.77
N MET A 152 28.64 -25.07 32.89
CA MET A 152 27.63 -24.01 32.88
C MET A 152 28.17 -22.68 32.32
N GLN A 153 29.41 -22.30 32.67
CA GLN A 153 30.04 -21.09 32.15
C GLN A 153 30.31 -21.17 30.64
N ASN A 154 30.61 -22.37 30.13
CA ASN A 154 30.85 -22.61 28.71
C ASN A 154 29.58 -22.86 27.89
N THR A 155 28.41 -23.00 28.54
CA THR A 155 27.14 -23.25 27.85
C THR A 155 26.63 -21.99 27.13
N VAL A 156 26.44 -22.09 25.83
CA VAL A 156 25.78 -21.06 25.01
C VAL A 156 24.51 -21.61 24.38
N LEU A 157 23.39 -20.87 24.53
CA LEU A 157 22.12 -21.15 23.85
C LEU A 157 21.81 -20.02 22.87
N LYS A 158 22.09 -20.26 21.58
CA LYS A 158 21.84 -19.27 20.51
C LYS A 158 20.35 -19.04 20.23
N THR A 159 19.51 -20.03 20.53
CA THR A 159 18.06 -20.02 20.28
C THR A 159 17.27 -20.19 21.58
N ALA A 160 17.62 -19.42 22.62
CA ALA A 160 16.85 -19.40 23.86
C ALA A 160 15.58 -18.54 23.69
N LEU A 161 14.63 -18.65 24.62
CA LEU A 161 13.36 -17.92 24.51
C LEU A 161 13.51 -16.42 24.75
N SER A 162 14.46 -16.02 25.61
CA SER A 162 14.77 -14.63 25.92
C SER A 162 15.75 -13.97 24.93
N GLY A 163 16.32 -14.74 24.00
CA GLY A 163 17.39 -14.30 23.10
C GLY A 163 18.59 -15.25 23.17
N GLU A 164 19.78 -14.75 22.83
CA GLU A 164 21.01 -15.50 23.08
C GLU A 164 21.27 -15.54 24.59
N PHE A 165 21.36 -16.75 25.16
CA PHE A 165 21.71 -16.95 26.56
C PHE A 165 23.17 -17.37 26.67
N ARG A 166 23.95 -16.58 27.40
CA ARG A 166 25.37 -16.81 27.70
C ARG A 166 25.70 -16.21 29.05
N LEU A 167 26.51 -16.90 29.85
CA LEU A 167 27.06 -16.38 31.09
C LEU A 167 28.47 -15.81 30.85
N ILE A 168 28.75 -14.62 31.37
CA ILE A 168 30.09 -14.04 31.44
C ILE A 168 30.40 -13.83 32.93
N ASN A 169 31.47 -14.42 33.44
CA ASN A 169 31.87 -14.33 34.85
C ASN A 169 30.78 -14.75 35.85
N GLY A 170 29.88 -15.65 35.45
CA GLY A 170 28.75 -16.10 36.27
C GLY A 170 27.51 -15.21 36.21
N GLU A 171 27.54 -14.12 35.45
CA GLU A 171 26.40 -13.22 35.22
C GLU A 171 25.83 -13.41 33.81
N LEU A 172 24.53 -13.16 33.65
CA LEU A 172 23.90 -13.19 32.33
C LEU A 172 24.47 -12.07 31.46
N HIS A 173 24.91 -12.43 30.24
CA HIS A 173 25.34 -11.44 29.26
C HIS A 173 24.24 -10.39 29.08
N PRO A 174 24.56 -9.08 29.16
CA PRO A 174 23.55 -8.04 29.06
C PRO A 174 22.80 -8.15 27.73
N SER A 175 21.48 -8.27 27.82
CA SER A 175 20.60 -8.15 26.66
C SER A 175 20.46 -6.67 26.27
N PRO A 176 20.23 -6.34 24.98
CA PRO A 176 19.85 -4.98 24.60
C PRO A 176 18.67 -4.50 25.45
N TYR A 177 18.69 -3.25 25.90
CA TYR A 177 17.54 -2.67 26.60
C TYR A 177 16.57 -2.09 25.57
N GLN A 178 15.29 -2.28 25.83
CA GLN A 178 14.21 -1.56 25.18
C GLN A 178 13.80 -0.39 26.09
N ILE A 179 13.81 0.81 25.52
CA ILE A 179 13.30 2.01 26.18
C ILE A 179 11.82 2.14 25.84
N VAL A 180 11.00 2.24 26.87
CA VAL A 180 9.54 2.34 26.76
C VAL A 180 9.03 3.61 27.44
N ASN A 181 7.91 4.11 26.94
CA ASN A 181 7.15 5.19 27.54
C ASN A 181 5.76 4.63 27.94
N ILE A 182 5.32 4.92 29.16
CA ILE A 182 4.00 4.52 29.66
C ILE A 182 2.94 5.49 29.12
N VAL A 183 1.97 4.96 28.37
CA VAL A 183 0.89 5.72 27.74
C VAL A 183 -0.43 4.94 27.85
N GLY A 184 -1.44 5.55 28.45
CA GLY A 184 -2.71 4.89 28.76
C GLY A 184 -2.50 3.69 29.69
N THR A 185 -3.11 2.55 29.36
CA THR A 185 -2.96 1.29 30.10
C THR A 185 -1.77 0.45 29.64
N GLY A 186 -0.92 0.95 28.73
CA GLY A 186 0.10 0.15 28.06
C GLY A 186 1.47 0.82 27.96
N GLN A 187 2.38 0.14 27.26
CA GLN A 187 3.76 0.59 27.05
C GLN A 187 4.01 0.82 25.56
N LYS A 188 4.58 1.97 25.21
CA LYS A 188 5.03 2.29 23.84
C LYS A 188 6.55 2.22 23.78
N SER A 189 7.09 1.37 22.89
CA SER A 189 8.54 1.34 22.61
C SER A 189 8.96 2.65 21.96
N ILE A 190 9.98 3.32 22.51
CA ILE A 190 10.51 4.57 21.97
C ILE A 190 11.92 4.42 21.39
N GLY A 191 12.71 3.46 21.87
CA GLY A 191 14.06 3.18 21.37
C GLY A 191 14.67 1.93 21.99
N PHE A 192 15.94 1.70 21.69
CA PHE A 192 16.76 0.62 22.23
C PHE A 192 18.08 1.19 22.76
N TRP A 193 18.69 0.48 23.69
CA TRP A 193 20.05 0.75 24.13
C TRP A 193 20.91 -0.50 24.01
N THR A 194 22.11 -0.35 23.44
CA THR A 194 23.16 -1.37 23.42
C THR A 194 24.46 -0.76 23.90
N GLU A 195 25.37 -1.60 24.40
CA GLU A 195 26.72 -1.15 24.79
C GLU A 195 27.51 -0.59 23.60
N LYS A 196 27.22 -1.05 22.38
CA LYS A 196 27.93 -0.64 21.15
C LYS A 196 27.34 0.62 20.50
N ASP A 197 26.02 0.72 20.42
CA ASP A 197 25.32 1.74 19.63
C ASP A 197 24.67 2.82 20.52
N GLU A 198 24.93 2.77 21.83
CA GLU A 198 24.28 3.60 22.85
C GLU A 198 22.75 3.62 22.66
N ILE A 199 22.11 4.79 22.58
CA ILE A 199 20.66 4.91 22.35
C ILE A 199 20.38 4.99 20.84
N SER A 200 19.62 4.02 20.33
CA SER A 200 19.25 3.93 18.93
C SER A 200 17.75 3.68 18.76
N TYR A 201 17.17 4.12 17.63
CA TYR A 201 15.75 3.82 17.31
C TYR A 201 15.59 2.48 16.57
N LYS A 202 16.71 1.89 16.13
CA LYS A 202 16.79 0.64 15.37
C LYS A 202 17.81 -0.27 16.05
N LEU A 203 17.42 -1.52 16.24
CA LEU A 203 18.31 -2.54 16.79
C LEU A 203 18.73 -3.50 15.67
N GLU A 204 20.04 -3.61 15.43
CA GLU A 204 20.62 -4.60 14.53
C GLU A 204 21.15 -5.79 15.34
N ILE A 205 20.58 -6.97 15.12
CA ILE A 205 21.08 -8.24 15.70
C ILE A 205 21.24 -9.24 14.57
N ASP A 206 22.48 -9.72 14.32
CA ASP A 206 22.79 -10.82 13.40
C ASP A 206 22.05 -10.75 12.03
N GLY A 207 22.05 -9.57 11.39
CA GLY A 207 21.41 -9.36 10.09
C GLY A 207 19.89 -9.21 10.11
N LYS A 208 19.22 -9.38 11.27
CA LYS A 208 17.80 -9.06 11.46
C LYS A 208 17.67 -7.65 12.05
N THR A 209 16.98 -6.78 11.31
CA THR A 209 16.66 -5.43 11.78
C THR A 209 15.34 -5.43 12.55
N ALA A 210 15.38 -5.18 13.86
CA ALA A 210 14.19 -4.78 14.60
C ALA A 210 14.00 -3.27 14.45
N LYS A 211 12.90 -2.87 13.79
CA LYS A 211 12.54 -1.45 13.60
C LYS A 211 11.54 -1.04 14.67
N SER A 212 11.79 0.08 15.34
CA SER A 212 10.71 0.86 15.95
C SER A 212 9.82 1.42 14.83
N ASN A 213 8.53 1.65 15.09
CA ASN A 213 7.58 2.12 14.08
C ASN A 213 7.92 3.51 13.49
N ASN A 214 8.91 4.21 14.04
CA ASN A 214 9.36 5.52 13.58
C ASN A 214 10.85 5.49 13.15
N LYS A 215 11.20 6.25 12.10
CA LYS A 215 12.59 6.50 11.64
C LYS A 215 13.41 7.40 12.60
N GLN A 216 12.80 7.83 13.70
CA GLN A 216 13.37 8.56 14.85
C GLN A 216 12.77 7.97 16.13
N LEU A 217 13.35 8.24 17.31
CA LEU A 217 12.77 7.87 18.62
C LEU A 217 11.26 8.19 18.62
N GLY A 218 10.43 7.24 19.08
CA GLY A 218 8.97 7.30 18.91
C GLY A 218 8.37 8.61 19.42
N ALA A 219 7.84 9.45 18.53
CA ALA A 219 7.22 10.73 18.87
C ALA A 219 5.91 10.53 19.67
N ILE A 220 5.67 11.46 20.60
CA ILE A 220 4.48 11.58 21.46
C ILE A 220 3.31 12.09 20.60
N ILE A 221 2.28 11.27 20.37
CA ILE A 221 1.08 11.67 19.60
C ILE A 221 0.38 12.81 20.35
N TRP A 222 0.04 13.87 19.62
CA TRP A 222 -0.80 15.03 19.99
C TRP A 222 -0.65 15.53 21.43
N PRO A 223 -0.05 16.72 21.59
CA PRO A 223 -0.84 17.92 21.30
C PRO A 223 0.03 19.05 20.72
N ASP A 224 0.84 18.77 19.70
CA ASP A 224 1.78 19.78 19.16
C ASP A 224 1.07 21.02 18.62
N VAL A 225 -0.09 20.87 17.94
CA VAL A 225 -0.89 22.03 17.48
C VAL A 225 -1.35 22.86 18.68
N PHE A 226 -1.94 22.22 19.70
CA PHE A 226 -2.41 22.95 20.88
C PHE A 226 -1.25 23.58 21.67
N LYS A 227 -0.11 22.89 21.79
CA LYS A 227 1.11 23.42 22.42
C LYS A 227 1.59 24.68 21.70
N GLU A 228 1.65 24.63 20.37
CA GLU A 228 2.08 25.76 19.54
C GLU A 228 1.10 26.95 19.66
N VAL A 229 -0.20 26.65 19.66
CA VAL A 229 -1.26 27.65 19.84
C VAL A 229 -1.16 28.32 21.21
N ILE A 230 -1.00 27.54 22.29
CA ILE A 230 -0.85 28.10 23.63
C ILE A 230 0.47 28.87 23.79
N GLN A 231 1.57 28.40 23.21
CA GLN A 231 2.86 29.12 23.21
C GLN A 231 2.79 30.44 22.44
N SER A 232 1.91 30.52 21.44
CA SER A 232 1.68 31.73 20.64
C SER A 232 0.84 32.79 21.35
N LEU A 233 0.22 32.47 22.49
CA LEU A 233 -0.53 33.44 23.30
C LEU A 233 0.41 34.47 23.95
N PRO A 234 -0.04 35.71 24.16
CA PRO A 234 0.77 36.75 24.79
C PRO A 234 0.97 36.54 26.31
N TYR A 235 0.38 35.48 26.87
CA TYR A 235 0.45 35.11 28.29
C TYR A 235 0.57 33.59 28.44
N ALA A 236 1.17 33.15 29.55
CA ALA A 236 1.32 31.73 29.83
C ALA A 236 0.00 31.13 30.32
N VAL A 237 -0.49 30.09 29.64
CA VAL A 237 -1.63 29.28 30.08
C VAL A 237 -1.10 27.93 30.56
N PRO A 238 -1.18 27.61 31.87
CA PRO A 238 -0.86 26.26 32.34
C PRO A 238 -1.95 25.30 31.88
N TYR A 239 -1.55 24.13 31.41
CA TYR A 239 -2.46 23.06 30.98
C TYR A 239 -1.90 21.69 31.38
N GLU A 240 -2.81 20.74 31.60
CA GLU A 240 -2.52 19.33 31.82
C GLU A 240 -3.40 18.50 30.90
N PHE A 241 -2.81 17.52 30.20
CA PHE A 241 -3.59 16.63 29.35
C PHE A 241 -4.13 15.46 30.15
N VAL A 242 -5.45 15.31 30.16
CA VAL A 242 -6.12 14.13 30.71
C VAL A 242 -6.61 13.27 29.55
N PRO A 243 -6.03 12.07 29.32
CA PRO A 243 -6.50 11.20 28.24
C PRO A 243 -7.90 10.68 28.58
N VAL A 244 -8.81 10.72 27.60
CA VAL A 244 -10.12 10.09 27.72
C VAL A 244 -10.08 8.75 26.98
N PRO A 245 -10.22 7.60 27.68
CA PRO A 245 -10.13 6.29 27.05
C PRO A 245 -11.34 6.03 26.14
N ILE A 246 -11.11 6.05 24.83
CA ILE A 246 -12.09 5.60 23.83
C ILE A 246 -11.92 4.09 23.67
N THR A 247 -12.79 3.30 24.30
CA THR A 247 -12.77 1.83 24.19
C THR A 247 -13.48 1.34 22.93
N ARG A 248 -13.22 0.10 22.50
CA ARG A 248 -13.98 -0.53 21.39
C ARG A 248 -15.43 -0.88 21.75
N SER A 249 -15.82 -0.72 23.02
CA SER A 249 -17.15 -1.03 23.53
C SER A 249 -18.25 -0.21 22.82
N PRO A 250 -19.47 -0.73 22.64
CA PRO A 250 -20.62 0.07 22.21
C PRO A 250 -20.91 1.27 23.13
N ASN A 251 -20.49 1.18 24.40
CA ASN A 251 -20.73 2.18 25.44
C ASN A 251 -19.54 3.13 25.65
N SER A 252 -18.56 3.16 24.73
CA SER A 252 -17.46 4.13 24.78
C SER A 252 -17.99 5.55 24.55
N PRO A 253 -17.56 6.55 25.35
CA PRO A 253 -18.01 7.92 25.16
C PRO A 253 -17.61 8.43 23.77
N GLY A 254 -18.58 8.89 22.98
CA GLY A 254 -18.35 9.54 21.69
C GLY A 254 -17.95 11.01 21.85
N TYR A 255 -17.64 11.69 20.75
CA TYR A 255 -17.32 13.12 20.76
C TYR A 255 -18.45 14.00 21.30
N ASP A 256 -19.70 13.58 21.12
CA ASP A 256 -20.86 14.26 21.72
C ASP A 256 -20.82 14.16 23.25
N ASP A 257 -20.47 12.98 23.79
CA ASP A 257 -20.32 12.78 25.23
C ASP A 257 -19.16 13.58 25.81
N LEU A 258 -18.09 13.81 25.04
CA LEU A 258 -17.00 14.70 25.45
C LEU A 258 -17.47 16.15 25.56
N ALA A 259 -18.24 16.63 24.59
CA ALA A 259 -18.83 17.97 24.64
C ALA A 259 -19.82 18.11 25.82
N TYR A 260 -20.66 17.10 26.07
CA TYR A 260 -21.56 17.09 27.22
C TYR A 260 -20.81 17.07 28.55
N LYS A 261 -19.74 16.29 28.68
CA LYS A 261 -18.91 16.26 29.90
C LYS A 261 -18.23 17.60 30.20
N LEU A 262 -17.93 18.39 29.16
CA LEU A 262 -17.40 19.74 29.30
C LEU A 262 -18.46 20.69 29.89
N PHE A 263 -19.71 20.54 29.45
CA PHE A 263 -20.84 21.34 29.93
C PHE A 263 -21.20 21.05 31.40
N PHE A 264 -21.05 19.79 31.85
CA PHE A 264 -21.26 19.42 33.26
C PHE A 264 -20.01 19.60 34.15
N GLU A 265 -19.07 20.48 33.74
CA GLU A 265 -17.92 21.02 34.51
C GLU A 265 -16.94 20.00 35.11
N LYS A 266 -16.57 18.95 34.37
CA LYS A 266 -15.47 18.05 34.80
C LYS A 266 -14.09 18.40 34.21
N HIS A 267 -14.03 19.19 33.14
CA HIS A 267 -12.79 19.54 32.42
C HIS A 267 -12.89 20.93 31.76
N ASP A 268 -11.76 21.64 31.66
CA ASP A 268 -11.71 23.04 31.18
C ASP A 268 -11.60 23.19 29.65
N ALA A 269 -11.17 22.13 28.97
CA ALA A 269 -11.12 22.08 27.52
C ALA A 269 -11.09 20.62 27.03
N VAL A 270 -11.61 20.38 25.84
CA VAL A 270 -11.40 19.12 25.10
C VAL A 270 -10.55 19.43 23.88
N ILE A 271 -9.45 18.69 23.78
CA ILE A 271 -8.43 18.85 22.77
C ILE A 271 -8.33 17.52 22.02
N GLY A 272 -8.55 17.58 20.71
CA GLY A 272 -8.55 16.42 19.84
C GLY A 272 -9.11 16.79 18.46
N ASP A 273 -9.33 15.77 17.65
CA ASP A 273 -10.01 15.80 16.36
C ASP A 273 -11.53 15.99 16.51
N VAL A 274 -11.95 17.00 17.28
CA VAL A 274 -13.37 17.27 17.52
C VAL A 274 -13.94 18.13 16.40
N THR A 275 -14.76 17.53 15.54
CA THR A 275 -15.50 18.28 14.52
C THR A 275 -16.47 19.27 15.16
N ILE A 276 -16.37 20.53 14.73
CA ILE A 276 -17.31 21.59 15.12
C ILE A 276 -18.67 21.26 14.47
N SER A 277 -19.71 21.11 15.29
CA SER A 277 -21.07 20.83 14.82
C SER A 277 -22.10 21.74 15.48
N ALA A 278 -23.19 22.03 14.77
CA ALA A 278 -24.28 22.84 15.29
C ALA A 278 -24.99 22.20 16.50
N ASN A 279 -24.90 20.88 16.67
CA ASN A 279 -25.43 20.22 17.86
C ASN A 279 -24.51 20.44 19.08
N ARG A 280 -23.20 20.28 18.89
CA ARG A 280 -22.20 20.46 19.97
C ARG A 280 -22.08 21.92 20.40
N SER A 281 -22.18 22.87 19.47
CA SER A 281 -22.08 24.31 19.77
C SER A 281 -23.19 24.84 20.69
N LYS A 282 -24.25 24.05 20.91
CA LYS A 282 -25.27 24.39 21.91
C LYS A 282 -24.74 24.29 23.35
N TYR A 283 -23.76 23.41 23.57
CA TYR A 283 -23.25 23.02 24.89
C TYR A 283 -21.84 23.52 25.18
N VAL A 284 -21.02 23.71 24.14
CA VAL A 284 -19.63 24.16 24.25
C VAL A 284 -19.34 25.26 23.24
N ASP A 285 -18.35 26.10 23.53
CA ASP A 285 -17.81 27.06 22.56
C ASP A 285 -16.56 26.48 21.91
N PHE A 286 -16.48 26.58 20.59
CA PHE A 286 -15.34 26.12 19.82
C PHE A 286 -14.42 27.27 19.43
N THR A 287 -13.13 26.99 19.35
CA THR A 287 -12.20 27.88 18.66
C THR A 287 -12.45 27.89 17.16
N LEU A 288 -11.82 28.83 16.46
CA LEU A 288 -11.66 28.70 15.01
C LEU A 288 -11.01 27.36 14.66
N PRO A 289 -11.40 26.75 13.53
CA PRO A 289 -10.91 25.43 13.15
C PRO A 289 -9.44 25.47 12.78
N PHE A 290 -8.70 24.44 13.18
CA PHE A 290 -7.27 24.29 12.88
C PHE A 290 -6.99 23.26 11.76
N THR A 291 -8.03 22.65 11.17
CA THR A 291 -7.91 21.71 10.05
C THR A 291 -8.75 22.13 8.85
N GLU A 292 -8.42 21.54 7.70
CA GLU A 292 -9.22 21.69 6.50
C GLU A 292 -10.65 21.21 6.72
N SER A 293 -11.59 22.03 6.25
CA SER A 293 -13.01 21.74 6.28
C SER A 293 -13.37 20.69 5.24
N GLY A 294 -14.08 19.67 5.69
CA GLY A 294 -14.91 18.83 4.85
C GLY A 294 -14.64 17.34 4.94
N PHE A 295 -15.61 16.59 4.43
CA PHE A 295 -15.49 15.15 4.20
C PHE A 295 -15.63 14.84 2.71
N SER A 296 -15.04 13.72 2.33
CA SER A 296 -15.08 13.19 0.96
C SER A 296 -15.30 11.68 1.01
N ALA A 297 -15.37 11.04 -0.15
CA ALA A 297 -15.48 9.60 -0.28
C ALA A 297 -14.21 9.03 -0.89
N VAL A 298 -13.72 7.92 -0.35
CA VAL A 298 -12.65 7.13 -0.95
C VAL A 298 -13.22 5.82 -1.47
N VAL A 299 -12.85 5.49 -2.70
CA VAL A 299 -13.25 4.25 -3.38
C VAL A 299 -12.04 3.52 -3.94
N PRO A 300 -12.16 2.21 -4.23
CA PRO A 300 -11.12 1.46 -4.93
C PRO A 300 -10.88 2.02 -6.33
N VAL A 301 -9.62 2.10 -6.72
CA VAL A 301 -9.23 2.35 -8.11
C VAL A 301 -9.59 1.11 -8.92
N LYS A 302 -10.19 1.31 -10.08
CA LYS A 302 -10.51 0.23 -11.02
C LYS A 302 -9.21 -0.41 -11.51
N ASP A 303 -9.20 -1.73 -11.64
CA ASP A 303 -8.05 -2.47 -12.16
C ASP A 303 -7.52 -1.88 -13.47
N ASP A 304 -6.19 -1.85 -13.61
CA ASP A 304 -5.53 -1.31 -14.79
C ASP A 304 -5.89 -2.12 -16.04
N ASP A 305 -6.77 -1.53 -16.86
CA ASP A 305 -7.28 -2.07 -18.10
C ASP A 305 -6.17 -2.39 -19.13
N ARG A 306 -4.94 -1.86 -18.94
CA ARG A 306 -3.76 -2.13 -19.79
C ARG A 306 -3.25 -3.57 -19.65
N LYS A 307 -3.55 -4.23 -18.53
CA LYS A 307 -3.21 -5.65 -18.29
C LYS A 307 -4.20 -6.63 -18.92
N SER A 308 -5.25 -6.13 -19.57
CA SER A 308 -6.24 -7.01 -20.20
C SER A 308 -5.73 -7.57 -21.53
N ALA A 309 -5.88 -8.89 -21.74
CA ALA A 309 -5.49 -9.59 -22.97
C ALA A 309 -6.22 -9.13 -24.25
N TRP A 310 -7.26 -8.31 -24.09
CA TRP A 310 -8.13 -7.80 -25.15
C TRP A 310 -8.06 -6.27 -25.28
N ILE A 311 -6.96 -5.66 -24.80
CA ILE A 311 -6.77 -4.21 -24.84
C ILE A 311 -6.94 -3.63 -26.26
N PHE A 312 -6.57 -4.38 -27.29
CA PHE A 312 -6.66 -3.98 -28.71
C PHE A 312 -8.11 -3.78 -29.22
N VAL A 313 -9.13 -4.29 -28.52
CA VAL A 313 -10.55 -4.08 -28.91
C VAL A 313 -11.11 -2.78 -28.32
N LYS A 314 -10.56 -2.30 -27.20
CA LYS A 314 -11.07 -1.16 -26.43
C LYS A 314 -11.02 0.22 -27.10
N PRO A 315 -10.08 0.55 -28.02
CA PRO A 315 -10.00 1.89 -28.61
C PRO A 315 -11.24 2.30 -29.41
N LEU A 316 -12.04 1.34 -29.89
CA LEU A 316 -13.27 1.59 -30.64
C LEU A 316 -14.46 0.99 -29.91
N LYS A 317 -15.57 1.74 -29.84
CA LYS A 317 -16.83 1.24 -29.29
C LYS A 317 -17.37 0.09 -30.15
N ARG A 318 -18.12 -0.82 -29.53
CA ARG A 318 -18.76 -1.98 -30.21
C ARG A 318 -19.63 -1.54 -31.39
N GLU A 319 -20.35 -0.44 -31.25
CA GLU A 319 -21.17 0.14 -32.31
C GLU A 319 -20.34 0.44 -33.57
N LEU A 320 -19.18 1.08 -33.40
CA LEU A 320 -18.29 1.43 -34.50
C LEU A 320 -17.62 0.21 -35.13
N TRP A 321 -17.27 -0.80 -34.33
CA TRP A 321 -16.79 -2.10 -34.83
C TRP A 321 -17.84 -2.77 -35.73
N MET A 322 -19.09 -2.81 -35.28
CA MET A 322 -20.19 -3.42 -36.03
C MET A 322 -20.49 -2.65 -37.32
N THR A 323 -20.54 -1.31 -37.27
CA THR A 323 -20.74 -0.47 -38.45
C THR A 323 -19.61 -0.66 -39.46
N THR A 324 -18.35 -0.67 -39.01
CA THR A 324 -17.18 -0.88 -39.90
C THR A 324 -17.25 -2.24 -40.57
N GLY A 325 -17.57 -3.31 -39.83
CA GLY A 325 -17.76 -4.65 -40.39
C GLY A 325 -18.90 -4.74 -41.40
N ALA A 326 -20.03 -4.06 -41.15
CA ALA A 326 -21.16 -4.04 -42.07
C ALA A 326 -20.83 -3.30 -43.38
N PHE A 327 -20.23 -2.11 -43.28
CA PHE A 327 -19.82 -1.34 -44.46
C PHE A 327 -18.72 -2.05 -45.26
N PHE A 328 -17.85 -2.81 -44.60
CA PHE A 328 -16.84 -3.61 -45.25
C PHE A 328 -17.44 -4.71 -46.14
N VAL A 329 -18.44 -5.45 -45.64
CA VAL A 329 -19.17 -6.45 -46.45
C VAL A 329 -19.94 -5.77 -47.59
N PHE A 330 -20.54 -4.61 -47.31
CA PHE A 330 -21.27 -3.82 -48.32
C PHE A 330 -20.36 -3.36 -49.46
N ILE A 331 -19.17 -2.80 -49.16
CA ILE A 331 -18.21 -2.37 -50.18
C ILE A 331 -17.68 -3.56 -50.98
N GLY A 332 -17.40 -4.70 -50.32
CA GLY A 332 -17.06 -5.94 -51.01
C GLY A 332 -18.11 -6.38 -52.01
N PHE A 333 -19.39 -6.28 -51.63
CA PHE A 333 -20.51 -6.57 -52.51
C PHE A 333 -20.62 -5.58 -53.67
N VAL A 334 -20.47 -4.28 -53.41
CA VAL A 334 -20.50 -3.23 -54.46
C VAL A 334 -19.38 -3.43 -55.48
N VAL A 335 -18.15 -3.67 -55.02
CA VAL A 335 -17.01 -3.97 -55.89
C VAL A 335 -17.29 -5.23 -56.71
N TRP A 336 -17.82 -6.28 -56.07
CA TRP A 336 -18.19 -7.50 -56.78
C TRP A 336 -19.21 -7.23 -57.89
N VAL A 337 -20.30 -6.49 -57.63
CA VAL A 337 -21.28 -6.14 -58.66
C VAL A 337 -20.65 -5.38 -59.83
N LEU A 338 -19.79 -4.41 -59.55
CA LEU A 338 -19.17 -3.55 -60.57
C LEU A 338 -18.11 -4.27 -61.41
N GLU A 339 -17.29 -5.12 -60.79
CA GLU A 339 -16.24 -5.87 -61.50
C GLU A 339 -16.76 -7.18 -62.13
N HIS A 340 -17.86 -7.75 -61.64
CA HIS A 340 -18.39 -9.04 -62.12
C HIS A 340 -18.71 -9.05 -63.63
N ARG A 341 -19.11 -7.90 -64.18
CA ARG A 341 -19.40 -7.76 -65.61
C ARG A 341 -18.14 -7.62 -66.48
N VAL A 342 -17.06 -7.07 -65.94
CA VAL A 342 -15.91 -6.57 -66.73
C VAL A 342 -14.66 -7.41 -66.53
N ASN A 343 -14.43 -7.93 -65.33
CA ASN A 343 -13.20 -8.62 -64.96
C ASN A 343 -13.40 -10.15 -64.89
N LYS A 344 -12.55 -10.91 -65.61
CA LYS A 344 -12.58 -12.38 -65.64
C LYS A 344 -12.09 -13.01 -64.33
N GLU A 345 -11.28 -12.31 -63.54
CA GLU A 345 -10.75 -12.81 -62.25
C GLU A 345 -11.83 -12.96 -61.18
N PHE A 346 -12.93 -12.20 -61.29
CA PHE A 346 -14.09 -12.27 -60.40
C PHE A 346 -15.15 -13.30 -60.87
N ARG A 347 -14.82 -14.12 -61.88
CA ARG A 347 -15.66 -15.24 -62.35
C ARG A 347 -15.13 -16.58 -61.82
N GLY A 348 -16.01 -17.38 -61.24
CA GLY A 348 -15.69 -18.70 -60.70
C GLY A 348 -16.90 -19.38 -60.06
N PRO A 349 -16.74 -20.60 -59.50
CA PRO A 349 -17.79 -21.28 -58.73
C PRO A 349 -18.30 -20.41 -57.58
N LYS A 350 -19.57 -20.53 -57.19
CA LYS A 350 -20.22 -19.68 -56.18
C LYS A 350 -19.41 -19.54 -54.88
N CYS A 351 -18.75 -20.62 -54.41
CA CYS A 351 -17.90 -20.58 -53.22
C CYS A 351 -16.63 -19.75 -53.39
N LYS A 352 -16.02 -19.75 -54.59
CA LYS A 352 -14.86 -18.91 -54.91
C LYS A 352 -15.25 -17.43 -54.96
N GLN A 353 -16.45 -17.12 -55.43
CA GLN A 353 -16.93 -15.73 -55.52
C GLN A 353 -17.18 -15.11 -54.14
N VAL A 354 -17.79 -15.84 -53.21
CA VAL A 354 -17.97 -15.38 -51.83
C VAL A 354 -16.62 -15.18 -51.14
N GLY A 355 -15.67 -16.09 -51.37
CA GLY A 355 -14.29 -15.95 -50.90
C GLY A 355 -13.61 -14.68 -51.42
N MET A 356 -13.78 -14.35 -52.71
CA MET A 356 -13.21 -13.14 -53.31
C MET A 356 -13.84 -11.85 -52.75
N ILE A 357 -15.16 -11.83 -52.45
CA ILE A 357 -15.83 -10.67 -51.83
C ILE A 357 -15.19 -10.35 -50.47
N LEU A 358 -15.00 -11.37 -49.63
CA LEU A 358 -14.44 -11.20 -48.29
C LEU A 358 -12.92 -10.93 -48.33
N TRP A 359 -12.19 -11.63 -49.19
CA TRP A 359 -10.73 -11.50 -49.34
C TRP A 359 -10.32 -10.14 -49.93
N PHE A 360 -11.00 -9.69 -50.98
CA PHE A 360 -10.72 -8.42 -51.63
C PHE A 360 -10.97 -7.26 -50.67
N SER A 361 -12.10 -7.27 -49.98
CA SER A 361 -12.42 -6.28 -48.94
C SER A 361 -11.32 -6.25 -47.88
N PHE A 362 -10.83 -7.41 -47.43
CA PHE A 362 -9.79 -7.50 -46.39
C PHE A 362 -8.44 -6.96 -46.84
N SER A 363 -8.09 -7.22 -48.10
CA SER A 363 -6.87 -6.73 -48.71
C SER A 363 -6.83 -5.20 -48.84
N THR A 364 -7.99 -4.53 -48.91
CA THR A 364 -8.06 -3.05 -48.87
C THR A 364 -7.67 -2.44 -47.52
N LEU A 365 -7.82 -3.17 -46.41
CA LEU A 365 -7.46 -2.69 -45.07
C LEU A 365 -5.94 -2.71 -44.81
N VAL A 366 -5.22 -3.64 -45.44
CA VAL A 366 -3.78 -3.89 -45.18
C VAL A 366 -2.90 -3.34 -46.32
N PHE A 367 -3.46 -2.49 -47.20
CA PHE A 367 -2.76 -1.90 -48.35
C PHE A 367 -2.13 -2.93 -49.32
N ALA A 368 -2.63 -4.18 -49.34
CA ALA A 368 -2.12 -5.24 -50.20
C ALA A 368 -2.95 -5.34 -51.50
N HIS A 369 -2.80 -4.38 -52.41
CA HIS A 369 -3.49 -4.45 -53.72
C HIS A 369 -2.78 -5.41 -54.68
N ARG A 370 -3.19 -6.68 -54.67
CA ARG A 370 -2.70 -7.69 -55.62
C ARG A 370 -3.53 -7.77 -56.91
N GLU A 371 -4.80 -7.36 -56.87
CA GLU A 371 -5.75 -7.50 -57.99
C GLU A 371 -5.95 -6.18 -58.74
N ARG A 372 -5.82 -6.22 -60.07
CA ARG A 372 -5.98 -5.04 -60.94
C ARG A 372 -7.46 -4.80 -61.19
N VAL A 373 -7.98 -3.71 -60.62
CA VAL A 373 -9.37 -3.26 -60.79
C VAL A 373 -9.51 -2.57 -62.14
N THR A 374 -10.53 -2.94 -62.93
CA THR A 374 -10.66 -2.50 -64.34
C THR A 374 -11.69 -1.38 -64.54
N SER A 375 -12.72 -1.31 -63.70
CA SER A 375 -13.79 -0.30 -63.83
C SER A 375 -13.44 1.02 -63.15
N ASN A 376 -13.66 2.13 -63.86
CA ASN A 376 -13.48 3.48 -63.33
C ASN A 376 -14.43 3.78 -62.15
N LEU A 377 -15.64 3.20 -62.14
CA LEU A 377 -16.59 3.33 -61.03
C LEU A 377 -16.09 2.61 -59.78
N THR A 378 -15.54 1.41 -59.92
CA THR A 378 -14.93 0.67 -58.80
C THR A 378 -13.72 1.44 -58.26
N ARG A 379 -12.90 2.04 -59.13
CA ARG A 379 -11.75 2.85 -58.72
C ARG A 379 -12.18 4.06 -57.88
N PHE A 380 -13.27 4.73 -58.24
CA PHE A 380 -13.84 5.82 -57.45
C PHE A 380 -14.31 5.35 -56.07
N VAL A 381 -15.10 4.28 -56.00
CA VAL A 381 -15.58 3.70 -54.73
C VAL A 381 -14.39 3.31 -53.83
N LEU A 382 -13.34 2.73 -54.41
CA LEU A 382 -12.14 2.33 -53.67
C LEU A 382 -11.31 3.51 -53.17
N ILE A 383 -11.17 4.59 -53.92
CA ILE A 383 -10.46 5.80 -53.45
C ILE A 383 -11.15 6.37 -52.21
N VAL A 384 -12.49 6.49 -52.25
CA VAL A 384 -13.28 6.97 -51.10
C VAL A 384 -13.16 6.00 -49.92
N TRP A 385 -13.25 4.69 -50.17
CA TRP A 385 -13.14 3.67 -49.12
C TRP A 385 -11.76 3.64 -48.45
N VAL A 386 -10.68 3.72 -49.23
CA VAL A 386 -9.30 3.79 -48.72
C VAL A 386 -9.11 5.02 -47.83
N PHE A 387 -9.71 6.16 -48.20
CA PHE A 387 -9.68 7.36 -47.35
C PHE A 387 -10.38 7.11 -46.00
N VAL A 388 -11.56 6.48 -46.00
CA VAL A 388 -12.27 6.11 -44.75
C VAL A 388 -11.43 5.16 -43.89
N VAL A 389 -10.84 4.13 -44.49
CA VAL A 389 -9.97 3.17 -43.80
C VAL A 389 -8.73 3.84 -43.21
N LEU A 390 -8.11 4.79 -43.92
CA LEU A 390 -6.97 5.56 -43.44
C LEU A 390 -7.35 6.39 -42.21
N VAL A 391 -8.51 7.06 -42.23
CA VAL A 391 -9.01 7.82 -41.06
C VAL A 391 -9.30 6.89 -39.88
N LEU A 392 -9.89 5.71 -40.11
CA LEU A 392 -10.17 4.74 -39.06
C LEU A 392 -8.88 4.16 -38.44
N THR A 393 -7.89 3.78 -39.26
CA THR A 393 -6.62 3.21 -38.79
C THR A 393 -5.76 4.25 -38.06
N SER A 394 -5.72 5.49 -38.54
CA SER A 394 -5.04 6.59 -37.85
C SER A 394 -5.71 6.94 -36.52
N SER A 395 -7.04 7.02 -36.48
CA SER A 395 -7.81 7.28 -35.25
C SER A 395 -7.69 6.15 -34.23
N TYR A 396 -7.67 4.89 -34.70
CA TYR A 396 -7.43 3.71 -33.87
C TYR A 396 -6.04 3.79 -33.22
N THR A 397 -5.01 4.07 -34.02
CA THR A 397 -3.62 4.15 -33.55
C THR A 397 -3.46 5.31 -32.55
N ALA A 398 -4.03 6.49 -32.83
CA ALA A 398 -3.99 7.63 -31.93
C ALA A 398 -4.70 7.34 -30.59
N SER A 399 -5.87 6.69 -30.63
CA SER A 399 -6.64 6.35 -29.43
C SER A 399 -5.94 5.28 -28.59
N LEU A 400 -5.36 4.26 -29.23
CA LEU A 400 -4.57 3.23 -28.55
C LEU A 400 -3.34 3.84 -27.88
N THR A 401 -2.60 4.70 -28.58
CA THR A 401 -1.42 5.39 -28.04
C THR A 401 -1.79 6.31 -26.88
N SER A 402 -2.91 7.06 -26.98
CA SER A 402 -3.40 7.89 -25.88
C SER A 402 -3.76 7.05 -24.65
N MET A 403 -4.40 5.90 -24.85
CA MET A 403 -4.78 5.02 -23.75
C MET A 403 -3.54 4.38 -23.10
N LEU A 404 -2.49 4.09 -23.88
CA LEU A 404 -1.22 3.58 -23.37
C LEU A 404 -0.35 4.67 -22.74
N THR A 405 -0.55 5.95 -23.02
CA THR A 405 0.26 7.03 -22.43
C THR A 405 -0.42 7.68 -21.21
N ALA A 406 -1.75 7.65 -21.12
CA ALA A 406 -2.48 8.30 -20.03
C ALA A 406 -2.57 7.44 -18.76
N GLN A 407 -1.72 7.70 -17.78
CA GLN A 407 -1.85 7.14 -16.43
C GLN A 407 -2.92 7.90 -15.64
N LYS A 408 -4.19 7.51 -15.77
CA LYS A 408 -5.28 8.05 -14.94
C LYS A 408 -5.83 6.93 -14.06
N LEU A 409 -5.74 7.10 -12.74
CA LEU A 409 -6.46 6.28 -11.77
C LEU A 409 -7.95 6.52 -11.99
N GLN A 410 -8.65 5.55 -12.59
CA GLN A 410 -10.10 5.63 -12.75
C GLN A 410 -10.76 5.09 -11.47
N PRO A 411 -11.63 5.86 -10.81
CA PRO A 411 -12.36 5.36 -9.66
C PRO A 411 -13.38 4.30 -10.09
N THR A 412 -13.67 3.35 -9.20
CA THR A 412 -14.73 2.36 -9.45
C THR A 412 -16.12 3.01 -9.51
N VAL A 413 -16.31 4.11 -8.77
CA VAL A 413 -17.54 4.89 -8.71
C VAL A 413 -17.19 6.37 -8.82
N THR A 414 -17.94 7.15 -9.60
CA THR A 414 -17.64 8.56 -9.89
C THR A 414 -18.45 9.54 -9.05
N ASP A 415 -19.63 9.15 -8.59
CA ASP A 415 -20.50 9.98 -7.75
C ASP A 415 -21.08 9.14 -6.61
N LEU A 416 -21.25 9.75 -5.44
CA LEU A 416 -21.96 9.14 -4.31
C LEU A 416 -23.40 8.77 -4.68
N ASN A 417 -24.03 9.51 -5.59
CA ASN A 417 -25.37 9.18 -6.09
C ASN A 417 -25.44 7.81 -6.78
N ASP A 418 -24.34 7.38 -7.41
CA ASP A 418 -24.25 6.06 -8.02
C ASP A 418 -24.29 4.96 -6.94
N LEU A 419 -23.69 5.21 -5.77
CA LEU A 419 -23.75 4.28 -4.64
C LEU A 419 -25.18 4.12 -4.11
N ILE A 420 -25.95 5.21 -4.07
CA ILE A 420 -27.36 5.20 -3.66
C ILE A 420 -28.17 4.36 -4.65
N LYS A 421 -28.02 4.66 -5.95
CA LYS A 421 -28.74 3.97 -7.02
C LYS A 421 -28.42 2.47 -7.10
N ASN A 422 -27.16 2.11 -6.91
CA ASN A 422 -26.71 0.72 -6.90
C ASN A 422 -26.99 0.01 -5.57
N GLY A 423 -27.38 0.77 -4.54
CA GLY A 423 -27.70 0.26 -3.22
C GLY A 423 -26.50 -0.34 -2.49
N GLU A 424 -25.32 0.25 -2.63
CA GLU A 424 -24.08 -0.24 -2.02
C GLU A 424 -23.97 0.10 -0.52
N TYR A 425 -23.17 -0.69 0.22
CA TYR A 425 -22.82 -0.41 1.61
C TYR A 425 -21.76 0.69 1.69
N VAL A 426 -21.91 1.60 2.64
CA VAL A 426 -21.01 2.74 2.84
C VAL A 426 -20.38 2.68 4.24
N GLY A 427 -19.06 2.81 4.26
CA GLY A 427 -18.26 2.86 5.48
C GLY A 427 -18.10 4.29 6.00
N TYR A 428 -18.01 4.46 7.32
CA TYR A 428 -17.68 5.74 7.97
C TYR A 428 -16.96 5.51 9.30
N GLN A 429 -16.30 6.54 9.83
CA GLN A 429 -15.62 6.44 11.12
C GLN A 429 -16.62 6.34 12.29
N LYS A 430 -16.39 5.41 13.22
CA LYS A 430 -17.19 5.28 14.44
C LYS A 430 -17.08 6.56 15.27
N GLY A 431 -18.24 7.13 15.64
CA GLY A 431 -18.30 8.38 16.43
C GLY A 431 -18.21 9.67 15.61
N SER A 432 -18.01 9.58 14.29
CA SER A 432 -17.98 10.75 13.39
C SER A 432 -19.38 11.32 13.11
N CYS A 433 -19.43 12.63 12.85
CA CYS A 433 -20.64 13.33 12.42
C CYS A 433 -21.10 12.91 11.01
N VAL A 434 -20.25 12.22 10.24
CA VAL A 434 -20.55 11.75 8.88
C VAL A 434 -21.81 10.91 8.84
N LYS A 435 -22.12 10.14 9.89
CA LYS A 435 -23.34 9.31 9.96
C LYS A 435 -24.62 10.12 9.72
N ASP A 436 -24.75 11.27 10.39
CA ASP A 436 -25.95 12.09 10.28
C ASP A 436 -26.00 12.85 8.96
N VAL A 437 -24.84 13.18 8.40
CA VAL A 437 -24.75 13.76 7.07
C VAL A 437 -25.17 12.75 5.99
N LEU A 438 -24.73 11.49 6.08
CA LEU A 438 -25.14 10.42 5.18
C LEU A 438 -26.66 10.18 5.23
N LYS A 439 -27.28 10.26 6.41
CA LYS A 439 -28.75 10.23 6.53
C LYS A 439 -29.40 11.40 5.79
N GLY A 440 -28.84 12.61 5.93
CA GLY A 440 -29.30 13.81 5.23
C GLY A 440 -29.21 13.68 3.70
N MET A 441 -28.26 12.90 3.21
CA MET A 441 -28.09 12.57 1.78
C MET A 441 -29.00 11.44 1.29
N GLN A 442 -30.02 11.03 2.07
CA GLN A 442 -30.99 9.98 1.72
C GLN A 442 -30.38 8.58 1.54
N PHE A 443 -29.18 8.31 2.09
CA PHE A 443 -28.69 6.94 2.15
C PHE A 443 -29.51 6.11 3.15
N ASP A 444 -29.75 4.86 2.80
CA ASP A 444 -30.40 3.89 3.69
C ASP A 444 -29.51 3.58 4.90
N SER A 445 -30.03 3.88 6.09
CA SER A 445 -29.33 3.66 7.36
C SER A 445 -28.97 2.19 7.61
N SER A 446 -29.70 1.24 7.02
CA SER A 446 -29.39 -0.19 7.12
C SER A 446 -28.06 -0.57 6.42
N LYS A 447 -27.57 0.29 5.52
CA LYS A 447 -26.38 0.06 4.70
C LYS A 447 -25.13 0.74 5.22
N PHE A 448 -25.20 1.35 6.39
CA PHE A 448 -24.07 1.99 7.04
C PHE A 448 -23.22 1.00 7.83
N ARG A 449 -21.90 1.06 7.65
CA ARG A 449 -20.92 0.30 8.44
C ARG A 449 -19.94 1.25 9.10
N SER A 450 -19.82 1.17 10.42
CA SER A 450 -18.85 1.97 11.17
C SER A 450 -17.54 1.22 11.36
N TYR A 451 -16.42 1.89 11.19
CA TYR A 451 -15.07 1.35 11.37
C TYR A 451 -14.25 2.26 12.27
N SER A 452 -13.22 1.73 12.94
CA SER A 452 -12.41 2.49 13.91
C SER A 452 -10.94 2.61 13.53
N THR A 453 -10.45 1.82 12.57
CA THR A 453 -9.05 1.89 12.13
C THR A 453 -8.91 1.90 10.60
N LEU A 454 -7.77 2.39 10.13
CA LEU A 454 -7.44 2.46 8.70
C LEU A 454 -7.24 1.07 8.07
N GLU A 455 -6.84 0.07 8.87
CA GLU A 455 -6.76 -1.32 8.42
C GLU A 455 -8.14 -1.89 8.15
N GLU A 456 -9.12 -1.59 9.01
CA GLU A 456 -10.52 -1.96 8.79
C GLU A 456 -11.08 -1.30 7.53
N TYR A 457 -10.67 -0.04 7.25
CA TYR A 457 -11.04 0.65 6.01
C TYR A 457 -10.56 -0.12 4.77
N ASN A 458 -9.27 -0.47 4.75
CA ASN A 458 -8.68 -1.22 3.64
C ASN A 458 -9.32 -2.62 3.49
N ASP A 459 -9.58 -3.34 4.58
CA ASP A 459 -10.24 -4.66 4.54
C ASP A 459 -11.68 -4.56 4.00
N ALA A 460 -12.44 -3.56 4.44
CA ALA A 460 -13.81 -3.34 4.01
C ALA A 460 -13.91 -2.95 2.52
N LEU A 461 -13.05 -2.02 2.06
CA LEU A 461 -12.99 -1.62 0.65
C LEU A 461 -12.48 -2.74 -0.25
N SER A 462 -11.52 -3.55 0.22
CA SER A 462 -10.97 -4.68 -0.56
C SER A 462 -11.97 -5.80 -0.79
N ARG A 463 -12.87 -6.07 0.17
CA ARG A 463 -13.96 -7.04 -0.01
C ARG A 463 -15.03 -6.52 -0.98
N GLY A 464 -15.27 -5.22 -0.98
CA GLY A 464 -16.31 -4.57 -1.77
C GLY A 464 -17.73 -4.86 -1.25
N SER A 465 -18.70 -4.04 -1.68
CA SER A 465 -20.09 -4.10 -1.20
C SER A 465 -20.78 -5.46 -1.43
N LYS A 466 -20.36 -6.22 -2.44
CA LYS A 466 -20.98 -7.52 -2.79
C LYS A 466 -20.53 -8.67 -1.88
N ASN A 467 -19.35 -8.57 -1.27
CA ASN A 467 -18.77 -9.65 -0.45
C ASN A 467 -18.76 -9.31 1.06
N GLY A 468 -19.75 -8.54 1.53
CA GLY A 468 -19.87 -8.13 2.93
C GLY A 468 -18.91 -7.01 3.37
N GLY A 469 -18.27 -6.33 2.42
CA GLY A 469 -17.49 -5.10 2.64
C GLY A 469 -18.31 -3.84 2.34
N VAL A 470 -17.63 -2.78 1.88
CA VAL A 470 -18.24 -1.49 1.48
C VAL A 470 -17.76 -1.08 0.09
N GLY A 471 -18.59 -0.32 -0.63
CA GLY A 471 -18.25 0.25 -1.93
C GLY A 471 -17.42 1.52 -1.83
N ALA A 472 -17.66 2.29 -0.76
CA ALA A 472 -16.95 3.53 -0.46
C ALA A 472 -16.82 3.72 1.04
N ILE A 473 -15.82 4.52 1.43
CA ILE A 473 -15.68 5.05 2.78
C ILE A 473 -15.79 6.55 2.73
N VAL A 474 -16.70 7.11 3.52
CA VAL A 474 -16.90 8.54 3.65
C VAL A 474 -16.32 8.99 4.99
N ASP A 475 -15.40 9.93 4.93
CA ASP A 475 -14.71 10.42 6.12
C ASP A 475 -14.13 11.83 5.93
N GLU A 476 -13.69 12.45 7.02
CA GLU A 476 -13.06 13.76 6.99
C GLU A 476 -11.70 13.73 6.28
N LEU A 477 -11.39 14.82 5.56
CA LEU A 477 -10.21 14.89 4.68
C LEU A 477 -8.87 14.51 5.36
N PRO A 478 -8.57 14.90 6.61
CA PRO A 478 -7.31 14.51 7.25
C PRO A 478 -7.13 12.99 7.36
N TYR A 479 -8.19 12.25 7.68
CA TYR A 479 -8.13 10.78 7.76
C TYR A 479 -8.02 10.15 6.38
N LEU A 480 -8.75 10.67 5.39
CA LEU A 480 -8.66 10.18 4.02
C LEU A 480 -7.28 10.42 3.42
N ARG A 481 -6.65 11.58 3.64
CA ARG A 481 -5.27 11.84 3.22
C ARG A 481 -4.30 10.86 3.85
N LEU A 482 -4.43 10.61 5.15
CA LEU A 482 -3.59 9.64 5.84
C LEU A 482 -3.82 8.20 5.35
N PHE A 483 -5.06 7.83 5.03
CA PHE A 483 -5.40 6.55 4.40
C PHE A 483 -4.80 6.42 3.00
N LEU A 484 -4.93 7.45 2.17
CA LEU A 484 -4.38 7.48 0.81
C LEU A 484 -2.86 7.51 0.81
N ASN A 485 -2.19 8.19 1.75
CA ASN A 485 -0.73 8.13 1.84
C ASN A 485 -0.23 6.73 2.24
N LYS A 486 -1.04 5.97 3.00
CA LYS A 486 -0.73 4.58 3.37
C LYS A 486 -0.98 3.57 2.24
N TYR A 487 -1.99 3.80 1.38
CA TYR A 487 -2.45 2.84 0.37
C TYR A 487 -2.41 3.34 -1.09
N CYS A 488 -1.85 4.52 -1.33
CA CYS A 488 -1.57 5.26 -2.57
C CYS A 488 -2.33 4.84 -3.83
N ARG A 489 -1.95 3.72 -4.46
CA ARG A 489 -2.45 3.29 -5.78
C ARG A 489 -3.72 2.43 -5.74
N LYS A 490 -4.16 2.00 -4.56
CA LYS A 490 -5.34 1.13 -4.42
C LYS A 490 -6.65 1.89 -4.38
N TYR A 491 -6.62 3.14 -3.94
CA TYR A 491 -7.82 3.93 -3.65
C TYR A 491 -7.66 5.35 -4.15
N THR A 492 -8.78 6.03 -4.39
CA THR A 492 -8.80 7.43 -4.82
C THR A 492 -10.00 8.16 -4.22
N MET A 493 -9.89 9.49 -4.07
CA MET A 493 -11.03 10.33 -3.63
C MET A 493 -12.01 10.57 -4.77
N VAL A 494 -13.29 10.66 -4.42
CA VAL A 494 -14.42 10.79 -5.34
C VAL A 494 -15.49 11.70 -4.77
N GLY A 495 -16.13 12.44 -5.67
CA GLY A 495 -17.23 13.34 -5.33
C GLY A 495 -16.75 14.72 -4.88
N PRO A 496 -17.69 15.67 -4.74
CA PRO A 496 -17.37 16.97 -4.18
C PRO A 496 -16.99 16.84 -2.71
N THR A 497 -16.07 17.68 -2.24
CA THR A 497 -15.85 17.86 -0.81
C THR A 497 -17.06 18.56 -0.20
N TYR A 498 -17.72 17.91 0.74
CA TYR A 498 -18.82 18.50 1.48
C TYR A 498 -18.26 19.27 2.67
N LYS A 499 -18.53 20.58 2.70
CA LYS A 499 -17.96 21.47 3.72
C LYS A 499 -18.47 21.09 5.12
N THR A 500 -17.54 20.96 6.05
CA THR A 500 -17.80 20.93 7.50
C THR A 500 -17.21 22.17 8.15
N ALA A 501 -17.31 22.33 9.46
CA ALA A 501 -16.60 23.43 10.12
C ALA A 501 -15.12 23.09 10.42
N GLY A 502 -14.66 21.85 10.23
CA GLY A 502 -13.31 21.39 10.58
C GLY A 502 -13.17 21.03 12.07
N PHE A 503 -11.94 20.75 12.51
CA PHE A 503 -11.63 20.45 13.90
C PHE A 503 -11.35 21.71 14.69
N GLY A 504 -11.94 21.82 15.89
CA GLY A 504 -11.71 22.93 16.81
C GLY A 504 -11.50 22.44 18.23
N PHE A 505 -10.82 23.25 19.04
CA PHE A 505 -10.73 23.01 20.48
C PHE A 505 -12.06 23.42 21.12
N ALA A 506 -12.59 22.57 22.00
CA ALA A 506 -13.84 22.84 22.70
C ALA A 506 -13.56 23.37 24.10
N PHE A 507 -14.23 24.45 24.48
CA PHE A 507 -14.17 25.08 25.80
C PHE A 507 -15.58 25.21 26.41
N PRO A 508 -15.71 25.33 27.74
CA PRO A 508 -16.97 25.63 28.38
C PRO A 508 -17.59 26.89 27.78
N LYS A 509 -18.91 26.89 27.69
CA LYS A 509 -19.65 27.99 27.08
C LYS A 509 -19.38 29.30 27.82
N GLY A 510 -19.04 30.36 27.09
CA GLY A 510 -18.65 31.65 27.64
C GLY A 510 -17.20 31.73 28.10
N SER A 511 -16.35 30.74 27.81
CA SER A 511 -14.94 30.77 28.20
C SER A 511 -14.19 31.97 27.59
N PRO A 512 -13.47 32.76 28.41
CA PRO A 512 -12.75 33.93 27.93
C PRO A 512 -11.53 33.57 27.07
N LEU A 513 -11.10 32.31 27.08
CA LEU A 513 -9.94 31.85 26.31
C LEU A 513 -10.27 31.65 24.82
N VAL A 514 -11.53 31.41 24.46
CA VAL A 514 -11.92 31.05 23.08
C VAL A 514 -11.48 32.10 22.06
N PRO A 515 -11.72 33.42 22.25
CA PRO A 515 -11.29 34.43 21.28
C PRO A 515 -9.76 34.52 21.14
N ASP A 516 -9.02 34.42 22.24
CA ASP A 516 -7.57 34.52 22.24
C ASP A 516 -6.91 33.30 21.61
N VAL A 517 -7.37 32.10 21.99
CA VAL A 517 -6.93 30.84 21.40
C VAL A 517 -7.29 30.79 19.92
N SER A 518 -8.46 31.29 19.51
CA SER A 518 -8.84 31.34 18.09
C SER A 518 -7.90 32.23 17.27
N ARG A 519 -7.49 33.39 17.79
CA ARG A 519 -6.49 34.24 17.13
C ARG A 519 -5.13 33.54 17.03
N ALA A 520 -4.73 32.83 18.08
CA ALA A 520 -3.50 32.06 18.07
C ALA A 520 -3.56 30.87 17.09
N VAL A 521 -4.71 30.20 16.94
CA VAL A 521 -4.94 29.18 15.90
C VAL A 521 -4.70 29.76 14.52
N LEU A 522 -5.25 30.92 14.20
CA LEU A 522 -5.03 31.58 12.90
C LEU A 522 -3.54 31.85 12.66
N LYS A 523 -2.84 32.38 13.66
CA LYS A 523 -1.39 32.65 13.57
C LYS A 523 -0.58 31.37 13.29
N VAL A 524 -0.92 30.27 13.95
CA VAL A 524 -0.26 28.97 13.71
C VAL A 524 -0.60 28.44 12.31
N MET A 525 -1.85 28.58 11.86
CA MET A 525 -2.25 28.16 10.51
C MET A 525 -1.54 28.91 9.39
N GLU A 526 -1.30 30.21 9.56
CA GLU A 526 -0.59 31.04 8.58
C GLU A 526 0.93 30.78 8.56
N GLY A 527 1.49 30.21 9.64
CA GLY A 527 2.92 29.93 9.79
C GLY A 527 3.22 28.43 9.95
N ASP A 528 3.35 28.00 11.20
CA ASP A 528 3.97 26.72 11.58
C ASP A 528 3.14 25.46 11.30
N MET A 529 1.87 25.59 10.92
CA MET A 529 0.99 24.46 10.68
C MET A 529 1.53 23.50 9.62
N ASN A 530 2.19 24.01 8.56
CA ASN A 530 2.81 23.15 7.55
C ASN A 530 3.95 22.29 8.11
N ASN A 531 4.76 22.85 9.02
CA ASN A 531 5.83 22.10 9.70
C ASN A 531 5.24 20.99 10.56
N ILE A 532 4.15 21.28 11.26
CA ILE A 532 3.43 20.29 12.07
C ILE A 532 2.82 19.20 11.18
N ILE A 533 2.16 19.57 10.08
CA ILE A 533 1.58 18.61 9.14
C ILE A 533 2.67 17.71 8.55
N GLN A 534 3.78 18.26 8.06
CA GLN A 534 4.89 17.47 7.50
C GLN A 534 5.50 16.53 8.54
N LYS A 535 5.70 17.00 9.77
CA LYS A 535 6.23 16.20 10.88
C LYS A 535 5.37 14.97 11.19
N TRP A 536 4.04 15.09 11.08
CA TRP A 536 3.09 14.05 11.50
C TRP A 536 2.55 13.18 10.36
N PHE A 537 2.31 13.77 9.19
CA PHE A 537 1.71 13.10 8.03
C PHE A 537 2.74 12.75 6.95
N GLY A 538 4.00 13.18 7.09
CA GLY A 538 5.03 13.08 6.06
C GLY A 538 4.79 14.09 4.93
N ASN A 539 5.69 14.11 3.94
CA ASN A 539 5.42 14.85 2.70
C ASN A 539 4.38 14.09 1.86
N GLU A 540 3.55 14.79 1.08
CA GLU A 540 2.66 14.14 0.09
C GLU A 540 3.42 13.27 -0.93
N THR A 541 4.74 13.42 -1.01
CA THR A 541 5.66 12.64 -1.84
C THR A 541 6.13 11.32 -1.21
N ASP A 542 5.73 11.02 0.03
CA ASP A 542 6.24 9.89 0.83
C ASP A 542 5.44 8.59 0.66
N CYS A 543 4.49 8.57 -0.29
CA CYS A 543 4.00 7.32 -0.88
C CYS A 543 5.23 6.48 -1.21
N PRO A 544 5.46 5.32 -0.57
CA PRO A 544 6.67 4.56 -0.74
C PRO A 544 6.83 4.31 -2.22
N GLN A 545 7.84 5.01 -2.69
CA GLN A 545 8.46 4.98 -3.97
C GLN A 545 9.17 3.63 -4.12
N LYS A 546 8.47 2.52 -3.81
CA LYS A 546 8.66 1.32 -4.58
C LYS A 546 8.24 1.73 -5.99
N ASP A 547 9.26 2.13 -6.74
CA ASP A 547 9.26 2.38 -8.18
C ASP A 547 8.99 3.84 -8.60
N ILE A 548 9.80 4.82 -8.18
CA ILE A 548 10.01 6.08 -8.97
C ILE A 548 11.50 6.28 -9.33
N MET A 549 12.33 5.24 -9.16
CA MET A 549 13.44 5.00 -10.09
C MET A 549 13.10 3.95 -11.15
N ASP A 550 11.84 3.50 -11.17
CA ASP A 550 11.19 2.83 -12.29
C ASP A 550 10.07 3.76 -12.82
N ILE A 551 10.46 4.97 -13.26
CA ILE A 551 9.86 5.53 -14.47
C ILE A 551 10.53 4.80 -15.66
N THR A 552 10.60 3.47 -15.58
CA THR A 552 10.63 2.67 -16.79
C THR A 552 9.20 2.72 -17.25
N SER A 553 8.97 3.50 -18.32
CA SER A 553 7.81 3.35 -19.20
C SER A 553 7.29 1.93 -19.12
N ASP A 554 6.09 1.72 -18.53
CA ASP A 554 5.48 0.38 -18.39
C ASP A 554 5.68 -0.37 -19.71
N SER A 555 6.64 -1.29 -19.73
CA SER A 555 6.92 -2.04 -20.94
C SER A 555 5.67 -2.84 -21.26
N LEU A 556 5.29 -2.87 -22.54
CA LEU A 556 4.13 -3.62 -22.97
C LEU A 556 4.33 -5.10 -22.62
N THR A 557 3.53 -5.59 -21.67
CA THR A 557 3.64 -6.97 -21.20
C THR A 557 3.03 -7.96 -22.19
N LEU A 558 3.49 -9.22 -22.14
CA LEU A 558 2.90 -10.32 -22.92
C LEU A 558 1.41 -10.50 -22.59
N ASP A 559 0.98 -10.16 -21.37
CA ASP A 559 -0.42 -10.21 -20.96
C ASP A 559 -1.31 -9.30 -21.80
N SER A 560 -0.83 -8.13 -22.22
CA SER A 560 -1.58 -7.19 -23.06
C SER A 560 -1.83 -7.71 -24.48
N PHE A 561 -0.96 -8.59 -25.00
CA PHE A 561 -1.01 -9.13 -26.37
C PHE A 561 -1.44 -10.59 -26.46
N LYS A 562 -1.70 -11.24 -25.33
CA LYS A 562 -2.05 -12.66 -25.27
C LYS A 562 -3.24 -13.04 -26.15
N GLY A 563 -4.26 -12.16 -26.27
CA GLY A 563 -5.41 -12.38 -27.15
C GLY A 563 -5.02 -12.41 -28.63
N LEU A 564 -4.11 -11.55 -29.08
CA LEU A 564 -3.62 -11.52 -30.46
C LEU A 564 -2.83 -12.78 -30.82
N PHE A 565 -1.92 -13.22 -29.95
CA PHE A 565 -1.18 -14.46 -30.14
C PHE A 565 -2.08 -15.69 -30.12
N LEU A 566 -3.14 -15.68 -29.30
CA LEU A 566 -4.14 -16.74 -29.28
C LEU A 566 -4.90 -16.83 -30.62
N ILE A 567 -5.34 -15.69 -31.17
CA ILE A 567 -6.01 -15.65 -32.49
C ILE A 567 -5.09 -16.17 -33.60
N ALA A 568 -3.82 -15.73 -33.61
CA ALA A 568 -2.84 -16.19 -34.60
C ALA A 568 -2.54 -17.69 -34.45
N GLY A 569 -2.35 -18.18 -33.23
CA GLY A 569 -2.08 -19.59 -32.95
C GLY A 569 -3.26 -20.50 -33.31
N VAL A 570 -4.49 -20.11 -32.94
CA VAL A 570 -5.71 -20.88 -33.28
C VAL A 570 -5.95 -20.88 -34.79
N SER A 571 -5.79 -19.75 -35.47
CA SER A 571 -5.97 -19.69 -36.93
C SER A 571 -4.92 -20.53 -37.66
N ALA A 572 -3.64 -20.41 -37.33
CA ALA A 572 -2.57 -21.23 -37.90
C ALA A 572 -2.77 -22.73 -37.60
N GLY A 573 -3.10 -23.09 -36.36
CA GLY A 573 -3.39 -24.45 -35.94
C GLY A 573 -4.60 -25.05 -36.67
N SER A 574 -5.67 -24.27 -36.83
CA SER A 574 -6.86 -24.71 -37.57
C SER A 574 -6.58 -24.91 -39.07
N ALA A 575 -5.80 -24.02 -39.68
CA ALA A 575 -5.39 -24.14 -41.08
C ALA A 575 -4.52 -25.37 -41.31
N LEU A 576 -3.53 -25.61 -40.42
CA LEU A 576 -2.71 -26.81 -40.44
C LEU A 576 -3.56 -28.06 -40.24
N LEU A 577 -4.47 -28.07 -39.27
CA LEU A 577 -5.35 -29.20 -39.01
C LEU A 577 -6.24 -29.52 -40.22
N LEU A 578 -6.87 -28.52 -40.84
CA LEU A 578 -7.68 -28.69 -42.04
C LEU A 578 -6.85 -29.19 -43.23
N PHE A 579 -5.63 -28.67 -43.38
CA PHE A 579 -4.69 -29.16 -44.39
C PHE A 579 -4.33 -30.63 -44.15
N PHE A 580 -3.97 -31.00 -42.92
CA PHE A 580 -3.66 -32.38 -42.55
C PHE A 580 -4.86 -33.31 -42.76
N LEU A 581 -6.07 -32.91 -42.34
CA LEU A 581 -7.29 -33.69 -42.55
C LEU A 581 -7.59 -33.89 -44.04
N ASN A 582 -7.44 -32.84 -44.85
CA ASN A 582 -7.63 -32.93 -46.31
C ASN A 582 -6.55 -33.80 -46.97
N PHE A 583 -5.30 -33.69 -46.52
CA PHE A 583 -4.18 -34.49 -47.01
C PHE A 583 -4.34 -35.98 -46.65
N LEU A 584 -4.78 -36.29 -45.43
CA LEU A 584 -5.12 -37.65 -45.00
C LEU A 584 -6.33 -38.20 -45.75
N TYR A 585 -7.33 -37.36 -46.04
CA TYR A 585 -8.50 -37.76 -46.82
C TYR A 585 -8.13 -38.09 -48.27
N GLN A 586 -7.28 -37.27 -48.92
CA GLN A 586 -6.79 -37.52 -50.28
C GLN A 586 -5.93 -38.79 -50.36
N ASN A 587 -5.15 -39.08 -49.32
CA ASN A 587 -4.26 -40.25 -49.26
C ASN A 587 -4.86 -41.41 -48.44
N ARG A 588 -6.19 -41.47 -48.27
CA ARG A 588 -6.87 -42.45 -47.41
C ARG A 588 -6.58 -43.90 -47.80
N GLU A 589 -6.27 -44.17 -49.06
CA GLU A 589 -5.99 -45.51 -49.56
C GLU A 589 -4.70 -46.10 -48.96
N ILE A 590 -3.73 -45.25 -48.62
CA ILE A 590 -2.47 -45.64 -47.95
C ILE A 590 -2.70 -45.92 -46.45
N LEU A 591 -3.72 -45.30 -45.84
CA LEU A 591 -4.09 -45.56 -44.45
C LEU A 591 -4.82 -46.90 -44.26
N VAL A 592 -5.53 -47.36 -45.28
CA VAL A 592 -6.33 -48.61 -45.27
C VAL A 592 -5.49 -49.87 -45.55
N THR A 593 -4.26 -49.74 -46.04
CA THR A 593 -3.34 -50.86 -46.30
C THR A 593 -2.93 -51.56 -44.98
N ASP A 594 -2.74 -52.88 -44.95
CA ASP A 594 -2.47 -53.67 -43.73
C ASP A 594 -0.98 -53.61 -43.26
N ASP A 595 -0.33 -52.46 -43.47
CA ASP A 595 1.09 -52.22 -43.21
C ASP A 595 1.37 -51.63 -41.82
N SER A 596 2.60 -51.85 -41.32
CA SER A 596 3.09 -51.26 -40.07
C SER A 596 2.95 -49.73 -40.05
N ILE A 597 2.51 -49.18 -38.92
CA ILE A 597 2.25 -47.74 -38.69
C ILE A 597 3.45 -46.89 -39.14
N TRP A 598 4.69 -47.33 -38.90
CA TRP A 598 5.91 -46.60 -39.29
C TRP A 598 6.11 -46.52 -40.81
N LYS A 599 5.77 -47.58 -41.56
CA LYS A 599 5.83 -47.56 -43.03
C LYS A 599 4.78 -46.62 -43.61
N LYS A 600 3.57 -46.59 -43.04
CA LYS A 600 2.50 -45.64 -43.40
C LYS A 600 2.96 -44.19 -43.22
N PHE A 601 3.55 -43.86 -42.06
CA PHE A 601 4.10 -42.53 -41.82
C PHE A 601 5.22 -42.17 -42.79
N SER A 602 6.14 -43.09 -43.10
CA SER A 602 7.22 -42.82 -44.07
C SER A 602 6.71 -42.60 -45.49
N ALA A 603 5.67 -43.34 -45.91
CA ALA A 603 5.06 -43.20 -47.24
C ALA A 603 4.33 -41.86 -47.38
N ILE A 604 3.58 -41.46 -46.35
CA ILE A 604 2.88 -40.17 -46.28
C ILE A 604 3.88 -39.01 -46.27
N ALA A 605 4.99 -39.11 -45.52
CA ALA A 605 6.03 -38.08 -45.48
C ALA A 605 6.78 -37.96 -46.82
N LYS A 606 6.97 -39.07 -47.54
CA LYS A 606 7.59 -39.08 -48.87
C LYS A 606 6.71 -38.39 -49.92
N ILE A 607 5.40 -38.64 -49.89
CA ILE A 607 4.42 -37.98 -50.77
C ILE A 607 4.28 -36.49 -50.44
N PHE A 608 4.42 -36.11 -49.17
CA PHE A 608 4.44 -34.70 -48.78
C PHE A 608 5.70 -33.96 -49.30
N GLY A 609 6.82 -34.68 -49.46
CA GLY A 609 8.07 -34.14 -50.00
C GLY A 609 8.17 -34.17 -51.54
N GLU A 610 7.25 -34.82 -52.24
CA GLU A 610 7.20 -34.83 -53.72
C GLU A 610 6.43 -33.61 -54.23
N GLU A 611 7.08 -32.84 -55.11
CA GLU A 611 6.49 -31.65 -55.71
C GLU A 611 5.27 -32.03 -56.55
N LYS A 612 4.14 -31.35 -56.33
CA LYS A 612 2.90 -31.63 -57.04
C LYS A 612 3.01 -31.09 -58.46
N ASP A 613 3.52 -31.91 -59.39
CA ASP A 613 3.55 -31.59 -60.82
C ASP A 613 2.13 -31.38 -61.35
N ASN A 614 1.74 -30.12 -61.49
CA ASN A 614 0.51 -29.70 -62.16
C ASN A 614 0.64 -29.92 -63.67
N SER A 615 0.58 -31.17 -64.11
CA SER A 615 0.37 -31.50 -65.53
C SER A 615 -1.13 -31.45 -65.85
N ASN A 616 -1.65 -30.24 -66.12
CA ASN A 616 -2.74 -29.99 -67.07
C ASN A 616 -3.21 -28.52 -67.04
N VAL A 617 -2.45 -27.60 -67.63
CA VAL A 617 -2.99 -26.45 -68.39
C VAL A 617 -2.00 -26.07 -69.49
N LYS A 618 -2.30 -26.43 -70.75
CA LYS A 618 -1.73 -25.80 -71.94
C LYS A 618 -2.57 -24.57 -72.29
N SER A 619 -1.99 -23.37 -72.23
CA SER A 619 -2.30 -22.28 -73.17
C SER A 619 -1.14 -21.30 -73.20
N GLU A 620 -0.57 -21.11 -74.38
CA GLU A 620 0.47 -20.15 -74.72
C GLU A 620 0.11 -18.70 -74.33
N ASN A 621 1.11 -17.93 -73.89
CA ASN A 621 1.34 -16.59 -74.43
C ASN A 621 2.79 -16.13 -74.17
N PRO A 622 3.42 -15.42 -75.12
CA PRO A 622 4.80 -14.96 -75.03
C PRO A 622 4.85 -13.62 -74.30
N PHE A 623 5.68 -13.50 -73.25
CA PHE A 623 6.38 -12.27 -72.83
C PHE A 623 7.13 -12.59 -71.53
N GLU A 624 8.23 -13.34 -71.69
CA GLU A 624 9.23 -13.50 -70.64
C GLU A 624 10.19 -12.31 -70.74
N GLY A 625 10.01 -11.34 -69.86
CA GLY A 625 10.85 -10.16 -69.74
C GLY A 625 10.44 -9.34 -68.52
N ASN A 626 11.38 -9.16 -67.58
CA ASN A 626 11.29 -8.36 -66.34
C ASN A 626 10.57 -8.96 -65.12
N VAL A 627 11.20 -9.94 -64.47
CA VAL A 627 11.02 -10.18 -63.01
C VAL A 627 12.36 -10.24 -62.24
N ARG A 628 13.52 -10.12 -62.91
CA ARG A 628 14.83 -10.16 -62.23
C ARG A 628 15.34 -8.83 -61.67
N GLN A 629 14.58 -7.73 -61.75
CA GLN A 629 15.04 -6.39 -61.36
C GLN A 629 14.38 -5.76 -60.11
N THR A 630 13.35 -6.37 -59.52
CA THR A 630 12.72 -5.82 -58.30
C THR A 630 13.15 -6.50 -57.00
N ALA A 631 13.86 -7.64 -57.07
CA ALA A 631 14.41 -8.30 -55.87
C ALA A 631 15.78 -7.75 -55.44
N THR A 632 16.46 -6.96 -56.27
CA THR A 632 17.80 -6.42 -55.98
C THR A 632 17.78 -5.00 -55.40
N LEU A 633 16.61 -4.36 -55.28
CA LEU A 633 16.49 -2.96 -54.83
C LEU A 633 16.02 -2.80 -53.37
N PHE A 634 15.64 -3.89 -52.69
CA PHE A 634 15.27 -3.87 -51.27
C PHE A 634 16.32 -4.54 -50.34
N ALA A 635 17.42 -5.04 -50.88
CA ALA A 635 18.50 -5.68 -50.11
C ALA A 635 19.72 -4.76 -49.86
N ALA A 636 19.66 -3.48 -50.27
CA ALA A 636 20.75 -2.53 -50.12
C ALA A 636 20.25 -1.23 -49.47
N SER A 637 19.98 -1.27 -48.16
CA SER A 637 20.07 -0.09 -47.29
C SER A 637 19.90 -0.54 -45.83
N GLU A 638 20.93 -1.15 -45.25
CA GLU A 638 21.21 -1.08 -43.82
C GLU A 638 22.63 -1.62 -43.58
N THR A 639 23.61 -0.72 -43.62
CA THR A 639 24.94 -0.95 -43.07
C THR A 639 25.21 0.16 -42.05
N PHE A 640 25.22 -0.20 -40.77
CA PHE A 640 25.82 0.58 -39.70
C PHE A 640 27.31 0.84 -40.02
N PRO A 641 27.85 2.05 -39.78
CA PRO A 641 29.29 2.24 -39.81
C PRO A 641 29.90 2.06 -38.40
N GLU A 642 30.89 1.16 -38.32
CA GLU A 642 31.83 1.02 -37.22
C GLU A 642 33.09 1.88 -37.47
N VAL A 643 33.81 2.12 -36.37
CA VAL A 643 34.79 3.15 -36.01
C VAL A 643 36.16 3.07 -36.72
N LEU A 644 36.79 4.23 -37.01
CA LEU A 644 38.19 4.69 -36.68
C LEU A 644 38.67 5.82 -37.63
N PRO A 645 39.73 6.62 -37.34
CA PRO A 645 40.26 7.20 -36.09
C PRO A 645 40.49 8.75 -36.14
N ASN A 646 40.73 9.38 -34.97
CA ASN A 646 41.22 10.78 -34.81
C ASN A 646 42.64 10.97 -35.40
N PRO A 647 43.10 12.16 -35.89
CA PRO A 647 43.29 13.43 -35.11
C PRO A 647 43.27 14.73 -36.00
N PRO A 648 43.81 15.92 -35.61
CA PRO A 648 44.14 16.51 -34.30
C PRO A 648 43.38 17.82 -33.97
N PHE A 649 43.55 18.25 -32.72
CA PHE A 649 43.07 19.48 -32.09
C PHE A 649 43.54 20.77 -32.77
N GLN A 650 42.63 21.75 -32.89
CA GLN A 650 42.98 23.17 -32.85
C GLN A 650 41.86 23.99 -32.19
N SER A 651 42.26 24.74 -31.16
CA SER A 651 41.49 25.57 -30.25
C SER A 651 40.89 26.81 -30.91
N LEU A 652 39.67 27.21 -30.54
CA LEU A 652 39.28 28.62 -30.54
C LEU A 652 38.27 28.92 -29.41
N ASP A 653 38.77 29.59 -28.38
CA ASP A 653 38.01 30.28 -27.34
C ASP A 653 37.23 31.46 -27.92
N ILE A 654 35.95 31.63 -27.56
CA ILE A 654 35.32 32.96 -27.43
C ILE A 654 34.35 32.96 -26.23
N ARG A 655 34.76 33.65 -25.16
CA ARG A 655 33.89 34.21 -24.11
C ARG A 655 33.11 35.40 -24.68
N ILE A 656 31.84 35.58 -24.27
CA ILE A 656 31.30 36.91 -23.90
C ILE A 656 30.25 36.74 -22.78
N SER A 657 30.51 37.39 -21.65
CA SER A 657 29.55 37.73 -20.59
C SER A 657 28.94 39.12 -20.83
N ASP A 658 27.78 39.33 -20.18
CA ASP A 658 27.16 40.58 -19.75
C ASP A 658 26.43 41.48 -20.77
N CYS A 659 25.09 41.55 -20.65
CA CYS A 659 24.39 42.68 -20.00
C CYS A 659 22.86 42.62 -20.13
N LEU A 660 22.20 42.63 -18.97
CA LEU A 660 21.02 43.43 -18.57
C LEU A 660 19.86 43.67 -19.55
N GLY A 661 18.62 43.34 -19.11
CA GLY A 661 17.43 44.05 -19.58
C GLY A 661 16.08 43.38 -19.34
N ALA A 662 15.46 43.69 -18.21
CA ALA A 662 14.02 43.87 -17.97
C ALA A 662 12.99 42.79 -18.40
N SER A 663 12.28 42.30 -17.38
CA SER A 663 10.97 41.62 -17.44
C SER A 663 9.87 42.52 -18.03
N PRO A 664 8.88 41.95 -18.72
CA PRO A 664 7.53 42.50 -18.72
C PRO A 664 6.52 41.56 -18.05
N ALA A 665 5.71 42.16 -17.18
CA ALA A 665 4.52 41.60 -16.54
C ALA A 665 3.43 41.19 -17.56
N PRO A 666 2.48 40.31 -17.20
CA PRO A 666 1.41 39.90 -18.08
C PRO A 666 0.32 40.97 -18.23
N VAL A 667 -0.15 41.08 -19.47
CA VAL A 667 -1.15 42.00 -20.01
C VAL A 667 -2.53 41.76 -19.40
N VAL A 668 -3.11 42.82 -18.84
CA VAL A 668 -4.54 42.97 -18.56
C VAL A 668 -5.14 43.78 -19.72
N LEU A 669 -6.26 43.31 -20.29
CA LEU A 669 -7.03 44.08 -21.28
C LEU A 669 -8.53 44.09 -20.95
N PHE A 670 -8.98 45.28 -20.52
CA PHE A 670 -10.28 46.02 -20.63
C PHE A 670 -11.61 45.25 -20.82
N SER A 671 -12.69 45.44 -20.04
CA SER A 671 -13.48 46.62 -19.58
C SER A 671 -14.51 47.17 -20.59
N THR A 672 -15.77 47.33 -20.14
CA THR A 672 -16.72 48.45 -20.39
C THR A 672 -18.02 48.22 -19.56
N THR A 673 -18.27 49.00 -18.49
CA THR A 673 -19.24 50.14 -18.33
C THR A 673 -20.73 49.69 -18.31
N GLU A 674 -21.60 49.98 -17.32
CA GLU A 674 -21.97 51.24 -16.63
C GLU A 674 -22.80 51.00 -15.32
N PRO A 675 -23.14 52.05 -14.52
CA PRO A 675 -23.44 51.99 -13.09
C PRO A 675 -24.93 52.19 -12.72
N GLY A 676 -25.28 51.92 -11.45
CA GLY A 676 -26.54 52.37 -10.87
C GLY A 676 -26.75 51.97 -9.41
N THR A 677 -26.36 52.83 -8.48
CA THR A 677 -26.94 52.92 -7.12
C THR A 677 -27.81 54.17 -7.03
N PRO A 678 -28.89 54.12 -6.27
CA PRO A 678 -29.12 55.19 -5.31
C PRO A 678 -29.43 54.71 -3.89
N VAL A 679 -28.81 55.45 -2.99
CA VAL A 679 -29.07 55.80 -1.59
C VAL A 679 -30.55 55.80 -1.15
N HIS A 680 -30.83 55.31 0.07
CA HIS A 680 -31.46 56.02 1.22
C HIS A 680 -31.63 55.02 2.39
N GLU A 681 -30.91 55.21 3.50
CA GLU A 681 -31.34 55.94 4.72
C GLU A 681 -32.50 55.27 5.49
N ASN A 682 -32.17 54.49 6.51
CA ASN A 682 -32.34 54.85 7.93
C ASN A 682 -31.62 53.86 8.84
#